data_AF-A0A936WWJ2-F1
#
_entry.id   AF-A0A936WWJ2-F1
#
_cell.length_a   1.000
_cell.length_b   1.000
_cell.length_c   1.000
_cell.angle_alpha   90.00
_cell.angle_beta   90.00
_cell.angle_gamma   90.00
#
_symmetry.space_group_name_H-M   'P 1'
#
loop_
_entity.id
_entity.type
_entity.pdbx_description
1 polymer ?
#
loop_
_entity_poly.entity_id
_entity_poly.type
_entity_poly.pdbx_seq_one_letter_code
_entity_poly.pdbx_strand_id
1 'polypeptide(L)'
;MKKALLLTTFAILSMFTLLKAQNVFNPNDRVRRWVNNGSTYSNDSTAATANPNPTILGLQKWVSVKTSGIDSASWGKDYKPYFINVNGFGVTFRLKFPYSYGNPDSAGKKYPVMLFFHGAGEPGCPTNGGIYNNEKQLVHGGQTFRNRVATNQFDGFLLYPQAQEATTSCWSDWGVAPYSPYYNVIINLLDSMAKYARLDVDKVFLDGLSNGGNAVWTMTAVYPQRVTKAAPSSSAGAGLNYAEYVHVPMWFATGGKDTNPTPGYAVTTYNSIKASGADIRYTLYPDLGHAVWTNLWAEPDFVPYMNDMHKANPLVYFQRYDFCPDSAINTKIGITQGFYAYEWQKDGVTIATRTNGVNTIIDGSSIITYAGNDITVKSFGTYRVRFKRSATADWSLWSPKPAVIFPKTFTVTPPIAVVGTRSKVLPGEDGSNTVPLSIPSGYSGYQWVRVIDNVVVSTTNTYNAPVGDYKAKIVEQFGCGSSFSPVFSVVSVNGSPKPDAAKNLSAFTASVSSIQLDWNENPNAGQNETGFEVYRSTFAGGPYQLITITAPDVVSYLDQSLASNTKYYYIVRAVSDFGAADSSNEASALTGEDIVAPSAPSGLTVTCASRTNVSLQWTAATDNIGVAAYDIYINGSKSYTTTKTYFAINDLTALATYTFAVKARDAVGNQSQLSNQVVANTVMQGVCYQYYLNPPNLAELPDYNALFPIARGIAPAVAFTAGGAGVDNFGYLWEGYVNIKVAGNYRFQTCSDDGRLYI
;
A
#
# COMPACT_ATOMS: atom_id res chain seq x y z
N MET A 1 -20.13 -74.98 -51.75
CA MET A 1 -18.73 -75.34 -51.35
C MET A 1 -17.82 -74.24 -51.86
N LYS A 2 -16.82 -73.71 -51.15
CA LYS A 2 -16.38 -73.81 -49.76
C LYS A 2 -15.15 -72.87 -49.71
N LYS A 3 -15.05 -72.08 -48.63
CA LYS A 3 -13.81 -71.60 -47.98
C LYS A 3 -12.96 -70.53 -48.69
N ALA A 4 -13.09 -69.29 -48.23
CA ALA A 4 -11.99 -68.48 -47.69
C ALA A 4 -12.53 -67.15 -47.13
N LEU A 5 -13.32 -67.22 -46.05
CA LEU A 5 -13.79 -66.06 -45.29
C LEU A 5 -13.84 -66.43 -43.82
N LEU A 6 -12.67 -66.63 -43.19
CA LEU A 6 -12.56 -66.83 -41.74
C LEU A 6 -11.08 -66.80 -41.29
N LEU A 7 -10.40 -65.63 -41.29
CA LEU A 7 -9.14 -65.45 -40.53
C LEU A 7 -8.63 -63.98 -40.53
N THR A 8 -9.49 -63.01 -40.21
CA THR A 8 -9.04 -61.68 -39.72
C THR A 8 -10.03 -61.02 -38.74
N THR A 9 -11.19 -61.62 -38.49
CA THR A 9 -12.24 -61.05 -37.62
C THR A 9 -12.25 -61.57 -36.17
N PHE A 10 -11.23 -62.33 -35.74
CA PHE A 10 -11.14 -62.86 -34.37
C PHE A 10 -9.97 -62.32 -33.52
N ALA A 11 -9.20 -61.36 -34.03
CA ALA A 11 -8.16 -60.65 -33.26
C ALA A 11 -8.53 -59.19 -32.91
N ILE A 12 -9.73 -58.72 -33.30
CA ILE A 12 -10.19 -57.34 -33.08
C ILE A 12 -11.37 -57.29 -32.07
N LEU A 13 -11.81 -58.44 -31.56
CA LEU A 13 -12.93 -58.54 -30.62
C LEU A 13 -12.54 -58.98 -29.19
N SER A 14 -11.29 -58.77 -28.78
CA SER A 14 -10.81 -59.03 -27.40
C SER A 14 -9.95 -57.90 -26.79
N MET A 15 -9.86 -56.72 -27.44
CA MET A 15 -9.23 -55.51 -26.86
C MET A 15 -10.18 -54.31 -26.80
N PHE A 16 -11.50 -54.55 -26.79
CA PHE A 16 -12.49 -53.57 -26.34
C PHE A 16 -12.94 -53.88 -24.91
N THR A 17 -11.99 -54.05 -23.99
CA THR A 17 -12.25 -53.55 -22.63
C THR A 17 -12.19 -52.03 -22.73
N LEU A 18 -13.38 -51.44 -22.85
CA LEU A 18 -13.67 -50.04 -22.62
C LEU A 18 -13.01 -49.58 -21.29
N LEU A 19 -11.76 -49.12 -21.32
CA LEU A 19 -11.33 -48.10 -20.39
C LEU A 19 -11.86 -46.78 -20.95
N LYS A 20 -13.18 -46.55 -20.78
CA LYS A 20 -13.65 -45.18 -20.61
C LYS A 20 -12.81 -44.63 -19.48
N ALA A 21 -11.86 -43.74 -19.78
CA ALA A 21 -11.18 -42.97 -18.74
C ALA A 21 -12.29 -42.28 -17.94
N GLN A 22 -12.58 -42.81 -16.75
CA GLN A 22 -13.66 -42.33 -15.93
C GLN A 22 -13.37 -40.87 -15.60
N ASN A 23 -14.32 -39.97 -15.84
CA ASN A 23 -14.17 -38.58 -15.43
C ASN A 23 -13.91 -38.55 -13.91
N VAL A 24 -12.72 -38.12 -13.53
CA VAL A 24 -12.28 -38.09 -12.14
C VAL A 24 -12.84 -36.86 -11.42
N PHE A 25 -13.16 -35.79 -12.14
CA PHE A 25 -13.76 -34.58 -11.58
C PHE A 25 -15.25 -34.79 -11.31
N ASN A 26 -15.63 -34.85 -10.04
CA ASN A 26 -17.03 -34.96 -9.67
C ASN A 26 -17.35 -34.05 -8.47
N PRO A 27 -18.30 -33.10 -8.58
CA PRO A 27 -18.69 -32.24 -7.47
C PRO A 27 -19.30 -33.01 -6.29
N ASN A 28 -19.79 -34.23 -6.53
CA ASN A 28 -20.38 -35.11 -5.52
C ASN A 28 -19.35 -36.05 -4.86
N ASP A 29 -18.07 -35.96 -5.24
CA ASP A 29 -17.04 -36.76 -4.59
C ASP A 29 -16.96 -36.43 -3.10
N ARG A 30 -16.90 -37.48 -2.26
CA ARG A 30 -16.70 -37.34 -0.83
C ARG A 30 -15.24 -37.02 -0.56
N VAL A 31 -14.99 -36.14 0.41
CA VAL A 31 -13.62 -35.94 0.92
C VAL A 31 -13.26 -37.18 1.74
N ARG A 32 -12.24 -37.91 1.30
CA ARG A 32 -11.67 -39.05 2.04
C ARG A 32 -10.41 -38.59 2.76
N ARG A 33 -10.18 -39.15 3.95
CA ARG A 33 -9.07 -38.74 4.80
C ARG A 33 -8.14 -39.86 5.17
N TRP A 34 -6.91 -39.47 5.37
CA TRP A 34 -5.81 -40.34 5.71
C TRP A 34 -5.36 -40.06 7.15
N VAL A 35 -5.24 -41.11 7.96
CA VAL A 35 -4.96 -41.05 9.40
C VAL A 35 -3.58 -41.63 9.69
N ASN A 36 -2.79 -40.92 10.46
CA ASN A 36 -1.48 -41.37 10.94
C ASN A 36 -1.64 -42.12 12.26
N ASN A 37 -1.24 -43.39 12.31
CA ASN A 37 -1.30 -44.23 13.50
C ASN A 37 0.10 -44.62 13.96
N GLY A 38 0.89 -43.63 14.39
CA GLY A 38 2.15 -43.81 15.14
C GLY A 38 3.32 -44.43 14.38
N SER A 39 3.22 -44.65 13.06
CA SER A 39 4.30 -45.09 12.13
C SER A 39 3.74 -45.56 10.79
N THR A 40 2.44 -45.87 10.74
CA THR A 40 1.74 -46.26 9.51
C THR A 40 0.53 -45.38 9.26
N TYR A 41 0.25 -45.23 7.98
CA TYR A 41 -0.59 -44.22 7.39
C TYR A 41 -1.76 -44.98 6.77
N SER A 42 -2.98 -44.81 7.29
CA SER A 42 -4.16 -45.63 6.93
C SER A 42 -5.32 -44.78 6.43
N ASN A 43 -6.08 -45.29 5.45
CA ASN A 43 -7.26 -44.61 4.93
C ASN A 43 -8.42 -44.76 5.91
N ASP A 44 -8.95 -43.64 6.41
CA ASP A 44 -10.20 -43.63 7.18
C ASP A 44 -11.37 -43.58 6.19
N SER A 45 -11.89 -44.76 5.83
CA SER A 45 -13.31 -44.96 5.48
C SER A 45 -13.65 -46.43 5.19
N THR A 46 -14.73 -46.92 5.80
CA THR A 46 -15.32 -48.27 5.73
C THR A 46 -15.85 -48.72 4.35
N ALA A 47 -15.19 -48.37 3.24
CA ALA A 47 -15.40 -49.03 1.95
C ALA A 47 -14.14 -48.91 1.07
N ALA A 48 -13.50 -50.06 0.83
CA ALA A 48 -12.29 -50.20 0.03
C ALA A 48 -12.52 -49.97 -1.48
N THR A 49 -11.81 -48.99 -2.02
CA THR A 49 -11.24 -49.01 -3.38
C THR A 49 -9.80 -48.54 -3.20
N ALA A 50 -8.84 -49.21 -3.85
CA ALA A 50 -7.39 -49.15 -3.61
C ALA A 50 -6.82 -47.77 -3.21
N ASN A 51 -5.82 -47.80 -2.32
CA ASN A 51 -5.10 -46.62 -1.85
C ASN A 51 -4.61 -45.76 -3.03
N PRO A 52 -4.61 -44.43 -2.91
CA PRO A 52 -4.08 -43.55 -3.94
C PRO A 52 -2.59 -43.85 -4.16
N ASN A 53 -2.18 -44.10 -5.40
CA ASN A 53 -0.81 -44.49 -5.72
C ASN A 53 -0.12 -43.38 -6.53
N PRO A 54 0.88 -42.69 -5.97
CA PRO A 54 1.53 -41.57 -6.64
C PRO A 54 2.31 -41.99 -7.89
N THR A 55 2.60 -43.29 -8.08
CA THR A 55 3.31 -43.78 -9.27
C THR A 55 2.40 -43.97 -10.49
N ILE A 56 1.08 -43.98 -10.31
CA ILE A 56 0.14 -44.11 -11.41
C ILE A 56 0.06 -42.77 -12.17
N LEU A 57 0.32 -42.82 -13.47
CA LEU A 57 0.18 -41.67 -14.36
C LEU A 57 -1.29 -41.23 -14.50
N GLY A 58 -1.48 -39.93 -14.70
CA GLY A 58 -2.78 -39.32 -14.93
C GLY A 58 -3.46 -38.82 -13.65
N LEU A 59 -4.72 -38.41 -13.82
CA LEU A 59 -5.55 -37.82 -12.78
C LEU A 59 -6.18 -38.92 -11.91
N GLN A 60 -6.18 -38.72 -10.59
CA GLN A 60 -6.65 -39.69 -9.61
C GLN A 60 -7.49 -38.99 -8.52
N LYS A 61 -8.49 -39.71 -7.99
CA LYS A 61 -9.11 -39.32 -6.71
C LYS A 61 -8.08 -39.48 -5.61
N TRP A 62 -7.98 -38.50 -4.72
CA TRP A 62 -6.96 -38.49 -3.69
C TRP A 62 -7.57 -38.42 -2.30
N VAL A 63 -6.72 -38.58 -1.30
CA VAL A 63 -7.07 -38.45 0.13
C VAL A 63 -6.35 -37.24 0.70
N SER A 64 -6.76 -36.79 1.88
CA SER A 64 -6.05 -35.72 2.59
C SER A 64 -5.83 -36.04 4.07
N VAL A 65 -4.74 -35.55 4.65
CA VAL A 65 -4.50 -35.60 6.10
C VAL A 65 -5.11 -34.34 6.71
N LYS A 66 -5.83 -34.52 7.81
CA LYS A 66 -6.47 -33.42 8.54
C LYS A 66 -5.45 -32.36 8.93
N THR A 67 -5.71 -31.11 8.56
CA THR A 67 -4.92 -29.95 9.00
C THR A 67 -5.78 -29.05 9.90
N SER A 68 -5.21 -28.66 11.05
CA SER A 68 -5.89 -27.79 12.02
C SER A 68 -6.30 -26.46 11.39
N GLY A 69 -7.49 -25.96 11.73
CA GLY A 69 -8.06 -24.73 11.17
C GLY A 69 -8.71 -24.87 9.78
N ILE A 70 -8.39 -25.93 9.03
CA ILE A 70 -9.03 -26.24 7.73
C ILE A 70 -10.15 -27.27 7.92
N ASP A 71 -9.90 -28.26 8.78
CA ASP A 71 -10.84 -29.32 9.12
C ASP A 71 -11.81 -28.96 10.27
N SER A 72 -11.89 -27.72 10.74
CA SER A 72 -12.86 -27.38 11.80
C SER A 72 -14.31 -27.44 11.26
N ALA A 73 -14.89 -28.64 11.31
CA ALA A 73 -16.30 -29.03 11.26
C ALA A 73 -17.25 -28.48 10.17
N SER A 74 -16.83 -27.71 9.14
CA SER A 74 -17.77 -27.41 8.04
C SER A 74 -17.21 -27.06 6.66
N TRP A 75 -16.12 -26.29 6.52
CA TRP A 75 -15.86 -25.60 5.25
C TRP A 75 -14.86 -26.29 4.30
N GLY A 76 -13.82 -26.97 4.81
CA GLY A 76 -12.81 -27.64 3.96
C GLY A 76 -13.37 -28.79 3.10
N LYS A 77 -14.52 -29.35 3.48
CA LYS A 77 -15.21 -30.44 2.73
C LYS A 77 -15.76 -29.99 1.36
N ASP A 78 -15.87 -28.68 1.15
CA ASP A 78 -16.34 -28.09 -0.09
C ASP A 78 -15.30 -28.20 -1.22
N TYR A 79 -14.04 -28.48 -0.87
CA TYR A 79 -12.95 -28.74 -1.80
C TYR A 79 -12.73 -30.24 -1.97
N LYS A 80 -12.62 -30.70 -3.22
CA LYS A 80 -12.38 -32.10 -3.56
C LYS A 80 -10.88 -32.39 -3.70
N PRO A 81 -10.36 -33.45 -3.03
CA PRO A 81 -8.95 -33.84 -3.11
C PRO A 81 -8.66 -34.67 -4.35
N TYR A 82 -7.68 -34.23 -5.12
CA TYR A 82 -7.19 -34.92 -6.31
C TYR A 82 -5.67 -34.90 -6.37
N PHE A 83 -5.15 -35.73 -7.26
CA PHE A 83 -3.73 -35.81 -7.60
C PHE A 83 -3.60 -36.04 -9.10
N ILE A 84 -2.59 -35.44 -9.70
CA ILE A 84 -2.24 -35.68 -11.09
C ILE A 84 -0.75 -35.98 -11.18
N ASN A 85 -0.40 -37.07 -11.87
CA ASN A 85 0.99 -37.37 -12.23
C ASN A 85 1.16 -37.26 -13.75
N VAL A 86 2.03 -36.36 -14.19
CA VAL A 86 2.41 -36.23 -15.60
C VAL A 86 3.89 -36.58 -15.71
N ASN A 87 4.20 -37.68 -16.39
CA ASN A 87 5.56 -38.14 -16.68
C ASN A 87 6.46 -38.26 -15.42
N GLY A 88 5.90 -38.76 -14.31
CA GLY A 88 6.64 -38.93 -13.05
C GLY A 88 6.57 -37.73 -12.11
N PHE A 89 6.01 -36.60 -12.55
CA PHE A 89 5.84 -35.40 -11.72
C PHE A 89 4.42 -35.28 -11.20
N GLY A 90 4.27 -35.47 -9.90
CA GLY A 90 2.99 -35.49 -9.19
C GLY A 90 2.66 -34.18 -8.49
N VAL A 91 1.43 -33.69 -8.64
CA VAL A 91 0.89 -32.56 -7.87
C VAL A 91 -0.43 -32.98 -7.23
N THR A 92 -0.52 -32.84 -5.91
CA THR A 92 -1.80 -32.86 -5.21
C THR A 92 -2.47 -31.51 -5.28
N PHE A 93 -3.79 -31.51 -5.33
CA PHE A 93 -4.55 -30.27 -5.36
C PHE A 93 -5.94 -30.41 -4.76
N ARG A 94 -6.49 -29.25 -4.42
CA ARG A 94 -7.86 -29.07 -3.96
C ARG A 94 -8.66 -28.27 -4.97
N LEU A 95 -9.84 -28.79 -5.31
CA LEU A 95 -10.71 -28.20 -6.32
C LEU A 95 -12.09 -27.89 -5.71
N LYS A 96 -12.51 -26.63 -5.77
CA LYS A 96 -13.91 -26.25 -5.54
C LYS A 96 -14.60 -26.00 -6.88
N PHE A 97 -15.79 -26.57 -7.03
CA PHE A 97 -16.63 -26.38 -8.21
C PHE A 97 -17.41 -25.05 -8.12
N PRO A 98 -17.74 -24.43 -9.27
CA PRO A 98 -18.58 -23.25 -9.35
C PRO A 98 -19.94 -23.44 -8.65
N TYR A 99 -20.54 -22.34 -8.21
CA TYR A 99 -21.83 -22.33 -7.54
C TYR A 99 -22.92 -22.96 -8.41
N SER A 100 -23.00 -22.53 -9.68
CA SER A 100 -24.06 -22.98 -10.58
C SER A 100 -23.72 -24.28 -11.32
N TYR A 101 -22.61 -24.95 -11.00
CA TYR A 101 -22.13 -26.12 -11.74
C TYR A 101 -23.13 -27.28 -11.80
N GLY A 102 -23.82 -27.55 -10.69
CA GLY A 102 -24.83 -28.60 -10.59
C GLY A 102 -26.22 -28.21 -11.11
N ASN A 103 -26.45 -26.94 -11.46
CA ASN A 103 -27.75 -26.47 -11.95
C ASN A 103 -27.96 -26.98 -13.39
N PRO A 104 -29.07 -27.69 -13.69
CA PRO A 104 -29.43 -28.10 -15.06
C PRO A 104 -29.42 -26.94 -16.07
N ASP A 105 -29.83 -25.73 -15.68
CA ASP A 105 -29.88 -24.56 -16.55
C ASP A 105 -28.48 -24.07 -16.99
N SER A 106 -27.45 -24.47 -16.24
CA SER A 106 -26.05 -24.16 -16.55
C SER A 106 -25.35 -25.30 -17.31
N ALA A 107 -26.06 -26.26 -17.90
CA ALA A 107 -25.48 -27.43 -18.58
C ALA A 107 -24.44 -27.05 -19.65
N GLY A 108 -24.71 -26.00 -20.44
CA GLY A 108 -23.80 -25.51 -21.50
C GLY A 108 -22.78 -24.44 -21.05
N LYS A 109 -22.84 -23.99 -19.80
CA LYS A 109 -21.96 -22.92 -19.30
C LYS A 109 -20.53 -23.43 -19.11
N LYS A 110 -19.55 -22.66 -19.61
CA LYS A 110 -18.13 -22.78 -19.23
C LYS A 110 -17.79 -21.77 -18.14
N TYR A 111 -16.86 -22.13 -17.28
CA TYR A 111 -16.58 -21.40 -16.04
C TYR A 111 -15.14 -20.88 -16.00
N PRO A 112 -14.89 -19.68 -15.43
CA PRO A 112 -13.53 -19.23 -15.14
C PRO A 112 -12.89 -20.10 -14.04
N VAL A 113 -11.57 -19.94 -13.86
CA VAL A 113 -10.83 -20.51 -12.72
C VAL A 113 -9.95 -19.47 -12.07
N MET A 114 -9.93 -19.49 -10.74
CA MET A 114 -8.83 -18.94 -9.95
C MET A 114 -7.86 -20.07 -9.63
N LEU A 115 -6.63 -19.93 -10.10
CA LEU A 115 -5.52 -20.80 -9.74
C LEU A 115 -4.69 -20.08 -8.67
N PHE A 116 -4.61 -20.69 -7.50
CA PHE A 116 -3.97 -20.11 -6.32
C PHE A 116 -2.64 -20.80 -6.00
N PHE A 117 -1.58 -20.02 -5.88
CA PHE A 117 -0.27 -20.49 -5.44
C PHE A 117 -0.01 -20.08 -3.98
N HIS A 118 0.14 -21.06 -3.10
CA HIS A 118 0.43 -20.81 -1.68
C HIS A 118 1.88 -20.33 -1.46
N GLY A 119 2.17 -19.79 -0.27
CA GLY A 119 3.50 -19.30 0.08
C GLY A 119 4.49 -20.43 0.37
N ALA A 120 5.73 -20.06 0.72
CA ALA A 120 6.75 -21.06 1.02
C ALA A 120 6.42 -21.93 2.24
N GLY A 121 5.53 -21.45 3.12
CA GLY A 121 5.13 -22.10 4.36
C GLY A 121 4.10 -23.21 4.21
N GLU A 122 3.42 -23.40 3.07
CA GLU A 122 2.29 -24.34 2.94
C GLU A 122 2.51 -25.66 2.13
N PRO A 123 3.74 -26.11 1.83
CA PRO A 123 3.91 -27.37 1.10
C PRO A 123 3.51 -28.60 1.92
N GLY A 124 3.26 -29.70 1.20
CA GLY A 124 3.30 -31.04 1.78
C GLY A 124 4.76 -31.46 2.01
N CYS A 125 5.09 -31.94 3.21
CA CYS A 125 6.43 -32.36 3.61
C CYS A 125 6.35 -33.58 4.56
N PRO A 126 7.42 -34.35 4.79
CA PRO A 126 7.38 -35.58 5.58
C PRO A 126 6.79 -35.42 6.99
N THR A 127 7.01 -34.27 7.63
CA THR A 127 6.52 -34.00 9.00
C THR A 127 5.05 -33.57 9.06
N ASN A 128 4.38 -33.29 7.93
CA ASN A 128 2.98 -32.86 7.90
C ASN A 128 2.06 -33.76 7.04
N GLY A 129 2.50 -34.97 6.73
CA GLY A 129 1.76 -35.93 5.90
C GLY A 129 2.21 -35.99 4.43
N GLY A 130 3.20 -35.18 4.03
CA GLY A 130 3.83 -35.22 2.71
C GLY A 130 2.81 -35.02 1.59
N ILE A 131 2.92 -35.86 0.56
CA ILE A 131 1.97 -35.93 -0.56
C ILE A 131 0.53 -36.22 -0.13
N TYR A 132 0.30 -36.73 1.08
CA TYR A 132 -1.04 -36.97 1.60
C TYR A 132 -1.59 -35.80 2.40
N ASN A 133 -0.83 -34.74 2.66
CA ASN A 133 -1.35 -33.56 3.35
C ASN A 133 -2.58 -33.00 2.61
N ASN A 134 -2.37 -32.43 1.42
CA ASN A 134 -3.40 -31.91 0.51
C ASN A 134 -4.51 -31.09 1.22
N GLU A 135 -4.16 -30.34 2.26
CA GLU A 135 -5.04 -29.38 2.92
C GLU A 135 -4.33 -28.06 3.20
N LYS A 136 -3.03 -28.07 3.54
CA LYS A 136 -2.28 -26.88 3.99
C LYS A 136 -2.28 -25.73 2.98
N GLN A 137 -2.40 -26.01 1.68
CA GLN A 137 -2.51 -24.94 0.68
C GLN A 137 -3.80 -24.10 0.80
N LEU A 138 -4.80 -24.57 1.55
CA LEU A 138 -6.05 -23.85 1.82
C LEU A 138 -5.97 -22.93 3.05
N VAL A 139 -4.87 -22.95 3.81
CA VAL A 139 -4.70 -22.14 5.04
C VAL A 139 -4.97 -20.67 4.76
N HIS A 140 -4.45 -20.16 3.65
CA HIS A 140 -4.64 -18.79 3.22
C HIS A 140 -5.62 -18.73 2.05
N GLY A 141 -6.62 -17.85 2.17
CA GLY A 141 -7.60 -17.61 1.11
C GLY A 141 -8.65 -18.72 0.92
N GLY A 142 -8.37 -19.98 1.29
CA GLY A 142 -9.28 -21.11 1.08
C GLY A 142 -10.70 -20.85 1.59
N GLN A 143 -10.87 -20.44 2.84
CA GLN A 143 -12.20 -20.12 3.36
C GLN A 143 -12.81 -18.88 2.70
N THR A 144 -12.02 -17.83 2.49
CA THR A 144 -12.43 -16.55 1.89
C THR A 144 -12.99 -16.75 0.49
N PHE A 145 -12.24 -17.38 -0.41
CA PHE A 145 -12.65 -17.59 -1.79
C PHE A 145 -13.75 -18.65 -1.90
N ARG A 146 -13.75 -19.67 -1.03
CA ARG A 146 -14.88 -20.60 -0.91
C ARG A 146 -16.17 -19.84 -0.66
N ASN A 147 -16.16 -18.90 0.29
CA ASN A 147 -17.35 -18.10 0.60
C ASN A 147 -17.81 -17.31 -0.62
N ARG A 148 -16.89 -16.70 -1.38
CA ARG A 148 -17.22 -15.97 -2.62
C ARG A 148 -17.90 -16.84 -3.68
N VAL A 149 -17.48 -18.09 -3.83
CA VAL A 149 -18.19 -19.03 -4.69
C VAL A 149 -19.55 -19.38 -4.08
N ALA A 150 -19.60 -19.69 -2.78
CA ALA A 150 -20.86 -20.06 -2.12
C ALA A 150 -21.93 -18.96 -2.14
N THR A 151 -21.53 -17.69 -2.18
CA THR A 151 -22.42 -16.52 -2.28
C THR A 151 -22.54 -15.97 -3.70
N ASN A 152 -22.06 -16.72 -4.71
CA ASN A 152 -22.12 -16.35 -6.12
C ASN A 152 -21.42 -15.02 -6.49
N GLN A 153 -20.48 -14.56 -5.67
CA GLN A 153 -19.59 -13.43 -6.00
C GLN A 153 -18.53 -13.83 -7.03
N PHE A 154 -18.17 -15.11 -7.09
CA PHE A 154 -17.31 -15.69 -8.12
C PHE A 154 -17.86 -17.05 -8.54
N ASP A 155 -18.58 -17.13 -9.67
CA ASP A 155 -19.09 -18.39 -10.19
C ASP A 155 -18.05 -19.08 -11.07
N GLY A 156 -16.98 -19.58 -10.43
CA GLY A 156 -15.84 -20.21 -11.09
C GLY A 156 -15.21 -21.30 -10.24
N PHE A 157 -14.27 -22.02 -10.86
CA PHE A 157 -13.45 -23.01 -10.18
C PHE A 157 -12.44 -22.33 -9.26
N LEU A 158 -12.20 -22.93 -8.10
CA LEU A 158 -11.03 -22.59 -7.29
C LEU A 158 -10.08 -23.79 -7.29
N LEU A 159 -8.88 -23.59 -7.83
CA LEU A 159 -7.86 -24.61 -7.98
C LEU A 159 -6.65 -24.27 -7.10
N TYR A 160 -6.38 -25.13 -6.13
CA TYR A 160 -5.34 -24.97 -5.11
C TYR A 160 -4.37 -26.15 -5.17
N PRO A 161 -3.36 -26.12 -6.06
CA PRO A 161 -2.26 -27.08 -6.03
C PRO A 161 -1.41 -26.92 -4.76
N GLN A 162 -0.80 -28.01 -4.33
CA GLN A 162 0.14 -28.03 -3.22
C GLN A 162 1.52 -28.46 -3.71
N ALA A 163 2.51 -27.58 -3.55
CA ALA A 163 3.91 -27.92 -3.75
C ALA A 163 4.33 -29.01 -2.76
N GLN A 164 5.22 -29.89 -3.19
CA GLN A 164 5.76 -30.96 -2.36
C GLN A 164 7.23 -30.67 -2.05
N GLU A 165 7.59 -30.81 -0.78
CA GLU A 165 8.93 -30.63 -0.24
C GLU A 165 9.45 -31.99 0.26
N ALA A 166 10.63 -32.39 -0.21
CA ALA A 166 11.20 -33.70 0.12
C ALA A 166 11.81 -33.72 1.54
N THR A 167 12.21 -32.56 2.05
CA THR A 167 12.86 -32.43 3.36
C THR A 167 11.85 -32.13 4.48
N THR A 168 12.28 -32.36 5.72
CA THR A 168 11.49 -32.06 6.93
C THR A 168 11.38 -30.57 7.25
N SER A 169 12.06 -29.69 6.47
CA SER A 169 12.05 -28.23 6.66
C SER A 169 10.70 -27.59 6.34
N CYS A 170 9.89 -28.24 5.49
CA CYS A 170 8.56 -27.79 5.08
C CYS A 170 8.51 -26.37 4.51
N TRP A 171 9.57 -26.00 3.80
CA TRP A 171 9.71 -24.72 3.12
C TRP A 171 9.93 -24.97 1.63
N SER A 172 8.98 -24.58 0.78
CA SER A 172 9.02 -24.94 -0.65
C SER A 172 9.22 -23.75 -1.55
N ASP A 173 9.92 -24.00 -2.66
CA ASP A 173 9.83 -23.16 -3.84
C ASP A 173 8.85 -23.71 -4.89
N TRP A 174 8.03 -22.85 -5.51
CA TRP A 174 7.28 -23.16 -6.72
C TRP A 174 8.17 -23.10 -7.96
N GLY A 175 9.28 -22.36 -7.91
CA GLY A 175 10.24 -22.24 -8.99
C GLY A 175 11.68 -22.37 -8.52
N VAL A 176 12.35 -23.46 -8.91
CA VAL A 176 13.73 -23.29 -9.37
C VAL A 176 13.86 -23.85 -10.76
N ALA A 177 14.71 -23.16 -11.50
CA ALA A 177 15.01 -23.45 -12.88
C ALA A 177 15.82 -24.77 -13.01
N PRO A 178 15.84 -25.41 -14.21
CA PRO A 178 15.45 -24.77 -15.44
C PRO A 178 13.96 -24.44 -15.46
N TYR A 179 13.08 -25.35 -15.01
CA TYR A 179 11.66 -25.06 -14.74
C TYR A 179 11.11 -26.11 -13.77
N SER A 180 10.50 -25.67 -12.67
CA SER A 180 9.78 -26.60 -11.79
C SER A 180 8.74 -27.35 -12.64
N PRO A 181 8.76 -28.70 -12.66
CA PRO A 181 7.85 -29.50 -13.48
C PRO A 181 6.38 -29.25 -13.11
N TYR A 182 6.13 -28.67 -11.93
CA TYR A 182 4.80 -28.32 -11.45
C TYR A 182 4.02 -27.39 -12.40
N TYR A 183 4.66 -26.43 -13.07
CA TYR A 183 3.94 -25.56 -13.99
C TYR A 183 3.36 -26.33 -15.19
N ASN A 184 4.15 -27.21 -15.81
CA ASN A 184 3.69 -28.08 -16.89
C ASN A 184 2.56 -29.00 -16.43
N VAL A 185 2.68 -29.58 -15.22
CA VAL A 185 1.63 -30.42 -14.64
C VAL A 185 0.33 -29.63 -14.45
N ILE A 186 0.41 -28.40 -13.93
CA ILE A 186 -0.74 -27.52 -13.73
C ILE A 186 -1.39 -27.10 -15.06
N ILE A 187 -0.58 -26.82 -16.09
CA ILE A 187 -1.10 -26.53 -17.44
C ILE A 187 -1.90 -27.72 -18.00
N ASN A 188 -1.37 -28.94 -17.87
CA ASN A 188 -2.07 -30.17 -18.26
C ASN A 188 -3.34 -30.41 -17.43
N LEU A 189 -3.33 -30.02 -16.15
CA LEU A 189 -4.50 -30.07 -15.29
C LEU A 189 -5.61 -29.12 -15.79
N LEU A 190 -5.26 -27.88 -16.14
CA LEU A 190 -6.21 -26.93 -16.74
C LEU A 190 -6.79 -27.49 -18.05
N ASP A 191 -5.98 -28.13 -18.89
CA ASP A 191 -6.46 -28.75 -20.14
C ASP A 191 -7.41 -29.93 -19.86
N SER A 192 -7.12 -30.72 -18.83
CA SER A 192 -8.00 -31.79 -18.37
C SER A 192 -9.33 -31.24 -17.86
N MET A 193 -9.32 -30.15 -17.09
CA MET A 193 -10.54 -29.48 -16.63
C MET A 193 -11.33 -28.86 -17.77
N ALA A 194 -10.67 -28.33 -18.79
CA ALA A 194 -11.32 -27.79 -19.99
C ALA A 194 -12.09 -28.87 -20.74
N LYS A 195 -11.47 -30.05 -20.86
CA LYS A 195 -12.03 -31.19 -21.56
C LYS A 195 -13.15 -31.89 -20.77
N TYR A 196 -12.99 -32.05 -19.46
CA TYR A 196 -13.85 -32.93 -18.66
C TYR A 196 -14.69 -32.24 -17.58
N ALA A 197 -14.44 -30.96 -17.30
CA ALA A 197 -15.09 -30.20 -16.24
C ALA A 197 -15.62 -28.82 -16.68
N ARG A 198 -15.80 -28.57 -17.99
CA ARG A 198 -16.34 -27.29 -18.51
C ARG A 198 -15.57 -26.04 -18.06
N LEU A 199 -14.24 -26.16 -17.85
CA LEU A 199 -13.40 -24.98 -17.64
C LEU A 199 -13.31 -24.15 -18.94
N ASP A 200 -13.39 -22.83 -18.79
CA ASP A 200 -13.07 -21.86 -19.82
C ASP A 200 -11.57 -21.50 -19.75
N VAL A 201 -10.79 -22.02 -20.69
CA VAL A 201 -9.33 -21.79 -20.75
C VAL A 201 -8.95 -20.36 -21.14
N ASP A 202 -9.92 -19.56 -21.58
CA ASP A 202 -9.73 -18.14 -21.90
C ASP A 202 -10.02 -17.24 -20.67
N LYS A 203 -10.28 -17.84 -19.50
CA LYS A 203 -10.58 -17.15 -18.24
C LYS A 203 -9.86 -17.77 -17.04
N VAL A 204 -8.53 -17.67 -17.07
CA VAL A 204 -7.64 -18.15 -15.98
C VAL A 204 -7.08 -16.94 -15.23
N PHE A 205 -7.53 -16.77 -14.00
CA PHE A 205 -7.01 -15.78 -13.06
C PHE A 205 -5.99 -16.42 -12.13
N LEU A 206 -4.82 -15.81 -12.02
CA LEU A 206 -3.78 -16.23 -11.08
C LEU A 206 -3.79 -15.35 -9.83
N ASP A 207 -3.72 -16.00 -8.67
CA ASP A 207 -3.52 -15.37 -7.38
C ASP A 207 -2.43 -16.15 -6.62
N GLY A 208 -1.70 -15.48 -5.76
CA GLY A 208 -0.64 -16.12 -4.99
C GLY A 208 0.04 -15.17 -4.04
N LEU A 209 0.60 -15.72 -2.97
CA LEU A 209 1.23 -14.96 -1.90
C LEU A 209 2.67 -15.35 -1.70
N SER A 210 3.52 -14.39 -1.30
CA SER A 210 4.93 -14.63 -1.00
C SER A 210 5.60 -15.38 -2.17
N ASN A 211 6.18 -16.55 -1.89
CA ASN A 211 6.73 -17.40 -2.93
C ASN A 211 5.72 -17.87 -3.99
N GLY A 212 4.46 -18.09 -3.62
CA GLY A 212 3.38 -18.31 -4.59
C GLY A 212 3.11 -17.08 -5.45
N GLY A 213 3.36 -15.87 -4.95
CA GLY A 213 3.39 -14.65 -5.76
C GLY A 213 4.48 -14.70 -6.83
N ASN A 214 5.68 -15.20 -6.51
CA ASN A 214 6.74 -15.43 -7.52
C ASN A 214 6.30 -16.46 -8.58
N ALA A 215 5.54 -17.48 -8.17
CA ALA A 215 4.96 -18.46 -9.08
C ALA A 215 3.96 -17.82 -10.06
N VAL A 216 3.13 -16.88 -9.59
CA VAL A 216 2.21 -16.10 -10.42
C VAL A 216 2.97 -15.29 -11.46
N TRP A 217 4.03 -14.58 -11.07
CA TRP A 217 4.89 -13.83 -11.99
C TRP A 217 5.50 -14.75 -13.06
N THR A 218 6.08 -15.87 -12.62
CA THR A 218 6.72 -16.85 -13.50
C THR A 218 5.73 -17.47 -14.48
N MET A 219 4.58 -17.93 -14.00
CA MET A 219 3.55 -18.55 -14.84
C MET A 219 2.96 -17.55 -15.84
N THR A 220 2.85 -16.27 -15.46
CA THR A 220 2.45 -15.20 -16.37
C THR A 220 3.47 -14.99 -17.48
N ALA A 221 4.77 -15.00 -17.15
CA ALA A 221 5.84 -14.84 -18.13
C ALA A 221 5.99 -16.04 -19.07
N VAL A 222 5.90 -17.26 -18.54
CA VAL A 222 6.14 -18.50 -19.30
C VAL A 222 4.90 -18.97 -20.08
N TYR A 223 3.69 -18.77 -19.54
CA TYR A 223 2.44 -19.18 -20.18
C TYR A 223 1.46 -18.01 -20.38
N PRO A 224 1.87 -16.90 -21.01
CA PRO A 224 1.02 -15.71 -21.13
C PRO A 224 -0.26 -15.99 -21.91
N GLN A 225 -0.28 -16.99 -22.80
CA GLN A 225 -1.47 -17.42 -23.56
C GLN A 225 -2.55 -18.12 -22.72
N ARG A 226 -2.18 -18.54 -21.52
CA ARG A 226 -3.06 -19.22 -20.56
C ARG A 226 -3.54 -18.24 -19.51
N VAL A 227 -2.66 -17.36 -19.03
CA VAL A 227 -2.99 -16.38 -18.00
C VAL A 227 -3.81 -15.22 -18.56
N THR A 228 -4.93 -14.92 -17.93
CA THR A 228 -5.82 -13.83 -18.33
C THR A 228 -5.59 -12.59 -17.49
N LYS A 229 -5.44 -12.76 -16.18
CA LYS A 229 -5.13 -11.71 -15.19
C LYS A 229 -4.34 -12.31 -14.04
N ALA A 230 -3.61 -11.47 -13.32
CA ALA A 230 -2.80 -11.89 -12.17
C ALA A 230 -2.94 -10.94 -10.98
N ALA A 231 -2.83 -11.47 -9.77
CA ALA A 231 -2.78 -10.70 -8.52
C ALA A 231 -1.76 -11.25 -7.50
N PRO A 232 -0.45 -11.13 -7.75
CA PRO A 232 0.56 -11.59 -6.79
C PRO A 232 0.62 -10.66 -5.57
N SER A 233 0.80 -11.23 -4.39
CA SER A 233 0.96 -10.48 -3.13
C SER A 233 2.29 -10.82 -2.47
N SER A 234 2.90 -9.82 -1.83
CA SER A 234 4.20 -9.95 -1.18
C SER A 234 5.28 -10.52 -2.09
N SER A 235 5.25 -10.10 -3.36
CA SER A 235 6.18 -10.51 -4.41
C SER A 235 6.20 -9.45 -5.51
N ALA A 236 7.37 -9.23 -6.11
CA ALA A 236 7.60 -8.14 -7.06
C ALA A 236 8.40 -8.56 -8.30
N GLY A 237 8.33 -9.81 -8.75
CA GLY A 237 8.58 -10.24 -10.13
C GLY A 237 9.84 -9.77 -10.90
N ALA A 238 10.90 -9.28 -10.26
CA ALA A 238 11.97 -8.63 -11.00
C ALA A 238 12.93 -9.59 -11.72
N GLY A 239 13.66 -9.04 -12.70
CA GLY A 239 14.51 -9.81 -13.61
C GLY A 239 13.76 -10.48 -14.76
N LEU A 240 12.44 -10.30 -14.86
CA LEU A 240 11.61 -10.84 -15.93
C LEU A 240 11.52 -9.91 -17.14
N ASN A 241 11.41 -10.48 -18.34
CA ASN A 241 11.17 -9.74 -19.57
C ASN A 241 9.68 -9.39 -19.72
N TYR A 242 9.29 -8.22 -19.21
CA TYR A 242 7.89 -7.77 -19.20
C TYR A 242 7.24 -7.65 -20.57
N ALA A 243 8.03 -7.43 -21.64
CA ALA A 243 7.52 -7.27 -22.99
C ALA A 243 6.76 -8.52 -23.50
N GLU A 244 7.11 -9.71 -23.00
CA GLU A 244 6.51 -10.98 -23.44
C GLU A 244 5.09 -11.21 -22.89
N TYR A 245 4.74 -10.52 -21.79
CA TYR A 245 3.46 -10.67 -21.10
C TYR A 245 2.79 -9.33 -20.76
N VAL A 246 3.21 -8.25 -21.41
CA VAL A 246 2.67 -6.88 -21.25
C VAL A 246 1.14 -6.82 -21.37
N HIS A 247 0.54 -7.71 -22.17
CA HIS A 247 -0.92 -7.79 -22.38
C HIS A 247 -1.70 -8.50 -21.26
N VAL A 248 -1.03 -9.03 -20.22
CA VAL A 248 -1.70 -9.63 -19.08
C VAL A 248 -1.85 -8.57 -17.98
N PRO A 249 -3.07 -8.10 -17.66
CA PRO A 249 -3.26 -7.15 -16.60
C PRO A 249 -2.85 -7.73 -15.24
N MET A 250 -2.24 -6.90 -14.41
CA MET A 250 -1.74 -7.32 -13.10
C MET A 250 -2.06 -6.32 -12.00
N TRP A 251 -2.50 -6.83 -10.84
CA TRP A 251 -2.66 -6.05 -9.63
C TRP A 251 -1.87 -6.70 -8.50
N PHE A 252 -0.69 -6.18 -8.22
CA PHE A 252 0.16 -6.72 -7.14
C PHE A 252 0.17 -5.82 -5.91
N ALA A 253 0.51 -6.39 -4.76
CA ALA A 253 0.58 -5.64 -3.51
C ALA A 253 1.73 -6.08 -2.61
N THR A 254 2.28 -5.15 -1.82
CA THR A 254 3.35 -5.40 -0.84
C THR A 254 3.16 -4.53 0.42
N GLY A 255 3.92 -4.83 1.48
CA GLY A 255 3.91 -4.09 2.74
C GLY A 255 5.07 -3.08 2.82
N GLY A 256 4.87 -1.93 3.47
CA GLY A 256 5.90 -0.91 3.67
C GLY A 256 7.03 -1.34 4.61
N LYS A 257 6.80 -2.38 5.42
CA LYS A 257 7.80 -3.02 6.30
C LYS A 257 8.26 -4.39 5.77
N ASP A 258 7.81 -4.79 4.57
CA ASP A 258 8.23 -6.05 3.94
C ASP A 258 9.71 -5.95 3.54
N THR A 259 10.50 -6.96 3.87
CA THR A 259 11.92 -7.03 3.50
C THR A 259 12.15 -7.91 2.27
N ASN A 260 11.14 -8.67 1.84
CA ASN A 260 11.25 -9.56 0.70
C ASN A 260 9.88 -9.78 0.03
N PRO A 261 9.46 -8.92 -0.92
CA PRO A 261 10.24 -7.85 -1.53
C PRO A 261 10.28 -6.56 -0.68
N THR A 262 11.36 -5.79 -0.79
CA THR A 262 11.41 -4.43 -0.22
C THR A 262 10.49 -3.47 -0.98
N PRO A 263 9.99 -2.38 -0.35
CA PRO A 263 9.15 -1.40 -1.04
C PRO A 263 9.84 -0.75 -2.25
N GLY A 264 11.14 -0.42 -2.13
CA GLY A 264 11.91 0.16 -3.24
C GLY A 264 12.03 -0.79 -4.44
N TYR A 265 12.17 -2.09 -4.17
CA TYR A 265 12.20 -3.11 -5.22
C TYR A 265 10.83 -3.26 -5.92
N ALA A 266 9.75 -3.28 -5.14
CA ALA A 266 8.38 -3.31 -5.67
C ALA A 266 8.06 -2.10 -6.55
N VAL A 267 8.44 -0.89 -6.12
CA VAL A 267 8.30 0.36 -6.90
C VAL A 267 9.09 0.29 -8.21
N THR A 268 10.31 -0.25 -8.19
CA THR A 268 11.12 -0.42 -9.39
C THR A 268 10.43 -1.34 -10.41
N THR A 269 9.95 -2.51 -9.96
CA THR A 269 9.19 -3.42 -10.82
C THR A 269 7.95 -2.76 -11.40
N TYR A 270 7.16 -2.08 -10.57
CA TYR A 270 5.96 -1.37 -11.03
C TYR A 270 6.31 -0.36 -12.14
N ASN A 271 7.32 0.48 -11.91
CA ASN A 271 7.73 1.50 -12.87
C ASN A 271 8.26 0.89 -14.18
N SER A 272 9.06 -0.19 -14.11
CA SER A 272 9.54 -0.89 -15.31
C SER A 272 8.40 -1.47 -16.15
N ILE A 273 7.41 -2.09 -15.50
CA ILE A 273 6.25 -2.65 -16.21
C ILE A 273 5.37 -1.53 -16.77
N LYS A 274 5.10 -0.49 -15.96
CA LYS A 274 4.28 0.65 -16.38
C LYS A 274 4.89 1.37 -17.58
N ALA A 275 6.21 1.52 -17.61
CA ALA A 275 6.94 2.12 -18.73
C ALA A 275 6.83 1.32 -20.04
N SER A 276 6.53 0.02 -19.99
CA SER A 276 6.25 -0.79 -21.18
C SER A 276 4.84 -0.56 -21.77
N GLY A 277 3.99 0.19 -21.06
CA GLY A 277 2.61 0.48 -21.44
C GLY A 277 1.59 -0.55 -20.95
N ALA A 278 1.97 -1.43 -20.01
CA ALA A 278 1.09 -2.45 -19.43
C ALA A 278 -0.08 -1.87 -18.62
N ASP A 279 -1.12 -2.68 -18.46
CA ASP A 279 -2.16 -2.46 -17.46
C ASP A 279 -1.75 -3.07 -16.12
N ILE A 280 -1.09 -2.26 -15.29
CA ILE A 280 -0.61 -2.66 -13.97
C ILE A 280 -1.11 -1.72 -12.87
N ARG A 281 -1.55 -2.32 -11.75
CA ARG A 281 -1.91 -1.68 -10.48
C ARG A 281 -0.97 -2.19 -9.38
N TYR A 282 -0.50 -1.27 -8.54
CA TYR A 282 0.32 -1.59 -7.37
C TYR A 282 -0.32 -0.99 -6.13
N THR A 283 -0.55 -1.81 -5.11
CA THR A 283 -0.99 -1.35 -3.78
C THR A 283 0.14 -1.53 -2.77
N LEU A 284 0.60 -0.45 -2.16
CA LEU A 284 1.51 -0.48 -1.02
C LEU A 284 0.70 -0.27 0.27
N TYR A 285 0.82 -1.19 1.23
CA TYR A 285 0.26 -1.03 2.57
C TYR A 285 1.36 -0.55 3.53
N PRO A 286 1.46 0.76 3.85
CA PRO A 286 2.67 1.34 4.46
C PRO A 286 3.06 0.72 5.81
N ASP A 287 2.07 0.34 6.62
CA ASP A 287 2.30 -0.12 8.00
C ASP A 287 2.45 -1.64 8.14
N LEU A 288 2.21 -2.39 7.06
CA LEU A 288 2.23 -3.85 7.06
C LEU A 288 3.61 -4.41 6.68
N GLY A 289 3.93 -5.58 7.24
CA GLY A 289 5.08 -6.39 6.85
C GLY A 289 4.75 -7.34 5.68
N HIS A 290 5.35 -8.52 5.68
CA HIS A 290 5.23 -9.48 4.58
C HIS A 290 3.81 -10.01 4.32
N ALA A 291 2.90 -10.01 5.28
CA ALA A 291 1.57 -10.61 5.14
C ALA A 291 0.49 -9.61 4.70
N VAL A 292 0.43 -9.27 3.40
CA VAL A 292 -0.54 -8.28 2.88
C VAL A 292 -1.75 -8.87 2.12
N TRP A 293 -1.71 -10.16 1.79
CA TRP A 293 -2.69 -10.81 0.91
C TRP A 293 -4.14 -10.69 1.37
N THR A 294 -4.41 -10.76 2.68
CA THR A 294 -5.77 -10.60 3.20
C THR A 294 -6.33 -9.20 2.95
N ASN A 295 -5.48 -8.17 3.00
CA ASN A 295 -5.86 -6.79 2.73
C ASN A 295 -6.13 -6.61 1.23
N LEU A 296 -5.26 -7.13 0.36
CA LEU A 296 -5.48 -7.12 -1.08
C LEU A 296 -6.81 -7.78 -1.46
N TRP A 297 -7.12 -8.94 -0.87
CA TRP A 297 -8.38 -9.61 -1.15
C TRP A 297 -9.58 -8.81 -0.62
N ALA A 298 -9.43 -8.05 0.46
CA ALA A 298 -10.50 -7.25 1.06
C ALA A 298 -10.77 -5.94 0.30
N GLU A 299 -9.89 -5.54 -0.63
CA GLU A 299 -10.11 -4.36 -1.48
C GLU A 299 -11.46 -4.44 -2.21
N PRO A 300 -12.27 -3.37 -2.22
CA PRO A 300 -13.60 -3.37 -2.85
C PRO A 300 -13.56 -3.81 -4.33
N ASP A 301 -12.50 -3.45 -5.04
CA ASP A 301 -12.35 -3.74 -6.47
C ASP A 301 -11.82 -5.14 -6.76
N PHE A 302 -11.38 -5.92 -5.76
CA PHE A 302 -10.71 -7.20 -6.02
C PHE A 302 -11.63 -8.19 -6.75
N VAL A 303 -12.88 -8.32 -6.30
CA VAL A 303 -13.86 -9.23 -6.92
C VAL A 303 -14.27 -8.76 -8.32
N PRO A 304 -14.58 -7.46 -8.56
CA PRO A 304 -14.71 -6.92 -9.92
C PRO A 304 -13.50 -7.22 -10.80
N TYR A 305 -12.28 -6.98 -10.31
CA TYR A 305 -11.04 -7.22 -11.05
C TYR A 305 -10.86 -8.70 -11.42
N MET A 306 -11.12 -9.60 -10.46
CA MET A 306 -11.10 -11.06 -10.62
C MET A 306 -12.11 -11.52 -11.68
N ASN A 307 -13.33 -11.00 -11.67
CA ASN A 307 -14.39 -11.44 -12.59
C ASN A 307 -14.25 -10.86 -14.02
N ASP A 308 -13.68 -9.67 -14.16
CA ASP A 308 -13.47 -9.00 -15.45
C ASP A 308 -12.29 -9.62 -16.23
N MET A 309 -12.41 -10.89 -16.62
CA MET A 309 -11.35 -11.63 -17.30
C MET A 309 -11.84 -12.30 -18.59
N HIS A 310 -11.12 -12.02 -19.68
CA HIS A 310 -11.15 -12.83 -20.90
C HIS A 310 -9.86 -12.61 -21.71
N LYS A 311 -9.26 -13.68 -22.24
CA LYS A 311 -7.96 -13.63 -22.94
C LYS A 311 -7.97 -12.76 -24.20
N ALA A 312 -9.13 -12.54 -24.80
CA ALA A 312 -9.31 -11.67 -25.95
C ALA A 312 -9.49 -10.18 -25.60
N ASN A 313 -9.53 -9.79 -24.32
CA ASN A 313 -9.63 -8.37 -23.96
C ASN A 313 -8.32 -7.65 -24.35
N PRO A 314 -8.36 -6.66 -25.26
CA PRO A 314 -7.18 -5.96 -25.70
C PRO A 314 -6.63 -5.03 -24.61
N LEU A 315 -5.31 -5.04 -24.46
CA LEU A 315 -4.56 -3.98 -23.80
C LEU A 315 -4.60 -2.74 -24.69
N VAL A 316 -4.94 -1.60 -24.09
CA VAL A 316 -4.63 -0.28 -24.66
C VAL A 316 -3.35 0.21 -24.02
N TYR A 317 -2.30 0.36 -24.83
CA TYR A 317 -0.98 0.70 -24.29
C TYR A 317 -1.02 2.05 -23.59
N PHE A 318 -0.35 2.12 -22.44
CA PHE A 318 -0.33 3.29 -21.54
C PHE A 318 -1.71 3.72 -21.06
N GLN A 319 -2.73 2.87 -21.22
CA GLN A 319 -4.13 3.18 -20.89
C GLN A 319 -4.62 4.48 -21.56
N ARG A 320 -4.11 4.77 -22.76
CA ARG A 320 -4.46 5.97 -23.53
C ARG A 320 -5.66 5.69 -24.44
N TYR A 321 -6.85 5.92 -23.89
CA TYR A 321 -8.13 5.69 -24.57
C TYR A 321 -8.64 6.92 -25.32
N ASP A 322 -8.21 8.11 -24.92
CA ASP A 322 -8.80 9.36 -25.36
C ASP A 322 -7.78 10.28 -26.05
N PHE A 323 -8.27 11.01 -27.05
CA PHE A 323 -7.46 11.88 -27.90
C PHE A 323 -8.24 13.14 -28.23
N CYS A 324 -7.55 14.26 -28.41
CA CYS A 324 -8.22 15.47 -28.90
C CYS A 324 -8.81 15.22 -30.28
N PRO A 325 -10.02 15.74 -30.58
CA PRO A 325 -10.69 15.52 -31.85
C PRO A 325 -9.80 15.79 -33.08
N ASP A 326 -8.96 16.82 -33.00
CA ASP A 326 -8.10 17.27 -34.10
C ASP A 326 -6.66 16.72 -34.04
N SER A 327 -6.33 15.91 -33.03
CA SER A 327 -5.00 15.33 -32.89
C SER A 327 -4.87 14.00 -33.62
N ALA A 328 -3.68 13.72 -34.14
CA ALA A 328 -3.37 12.41 -34.68
C ALA A 328 -3.53 11.33 -33.61
N ILE A 329 -4.43 10.37 -33.86
CA ILE A 329 -4.61 9.19 -33.03
C ILE A 329 -3.50 8.20 -33.42
N ASN A 330 -2.76 7.71 -32.43
CA ASN A 330 -1.63 6.81 -32.62
C ASN A 330 -1.45 5.86 -31.43
N THR A 331 -2.54 5.34 -30.89
CA THR A 331 -2.47 4.38 -29.78
C THR A 331 -2.25 2.97 -30.29
N LYS A 332 -1.39 2.23 -29.60
CA LYS A 332 -1.21 0.81 -29.85
C LYS A 332 -2.21 0.04 -29.00
N ILE A 333 -2.86 -0.95 -29.60
CA ILE A 333 -3.72 -1.91 -28.91
C ILE A 333 -3.29 -3.33 -29.28
N GLY A 334 -3.42 -4.26 -28.35
CA GLY A 334 -2.87 -5.60 -28.54
C GLY A 334 -3.44 -6.65 -27.61
N ILE A 335 -3.27 -7.91 -27.98
CA ILE A 335 -3.52 -9.07 -27.11
C ILE A 335 -2.33 -10.00 -27.16
N THR A 336 -2.17 -10.89 -26.18
CA THR A 336 -1.01 -11.79 -26.09
C THR A 336 -0.66 -12.51 -27.40
N GLN A 337 0.65 -12.62 -27.65
CA GLN A 337 1.21 -13.26 -28.83
C GLN A 337 1.15 -14.81 -28.82
N GLY A 338 1.36 -15.38 -30.02
CA GLY A 338 1.55 -16.81 -30.26
C GLY A 338 0.28 -17.65 -30.43
N PHE A 339 -0.90 -17.04 -30.56
CA PHE A 339 -2.07 -17.73 -31.09
C PHE A 339 -1.90 -18.00 -32.59
N TYR A 340 -2.60 -19.01 -33.10
CA TYR A 340 -2.51 -19.44 -34.50
C TYR A 340 -3.02 -18.36 -35.48
N ALA A 341 -4.14 -17.73 -35.12
CA ALA A 341 -4.76 -16.68 -35.92
C ALA A 341 -5.39 -15.60 -35.04
N TYR A 342 -5.51 -14.41 -35.60
CA TYR A 342 -6.11 -13.23 -34.98
C TYR A 342 -7.04 -12.56 -35.98
N GLU A 343 -8.14 -12.00 -35.51
CA GLU A 343 -9.01 -11.16 -36.30
C GLU A 343 -9.42 -9.93 -35.50
N TRP A 344 -9.17 -8.76 -36.07
CA TRP A 344 -9.49 -7.46 -35.49
C TRP A 344 -10.69 -6.85 -36.20
N GLN A 345 -11.59 -6.28 -35.40
CA GLN A 345 -12.73 -5.51 -35.87
C GLN A 345 -12.72 -4.10 -35.29
N LYS A 346 -13.18 -3.15 -36.10
CA LYS A 346 -13.62 -1.82 -35.68
C LYS A 346 -15.10 -1.69 -35.97
N ASP A 347 -15.89 -1.32 -34.95
CA ASP A 347 -17.33 -1.03 -35.08
C ASP A 347 -18.11 -2.17 -35.80
N GLY A 348 -17.68 -3.42 -35.57
CA GLY A 348 -18.28 -4.62 -36.16
C GLY A 348 -17.72 -5.07 -37.52
N VAL A 349 -16.83 -4.28 -38.13
CA VAL A 349 -16.23 -4.57 -39.45
C VAL A 349 -14.80 -5.07 -39.29
N THR A 350 -14.43 -6.14 -39.99
CA THR A 350 -13.07 -6.71 -39.94
C THR A 350 -12.07 -5.79 -40.63
N ILE A 351 -11.05 -5.35 -39.89
CA ILE A 351 -10.06 -4.35 -40.32
C ILE A 351 -8.65 -4.94 -40.50
N ALA A 352 -8.34 -6.06 -39.84
CA ALA A 352 -7.07 -6.74 -39.96
C ALA A 352 -7.16 -8.20 -39.52
N THR A 353 -6.34 -9.04 -40.13
CA THR A 353 -6.25 -10.48 -39.81
C THR A 353 -4.80 -10.93 -39.75
N ARG A 354 -4.50 -11.87 -38.86
CA ARG A 354 -3.25 -12.64 -38.89
C ARG A 354 -3.56 -14.12 -38.98
N THR A 355 -2.91 -14.82 -39.90
CA THR A 355 -3.04 -16.29 -40.03
C THR A 355 -1.69 -16.84 -40.47
N ASN A 356 -1.26 -17.96 -39.87
CA ASN A 356 0.04 -18.59 -40.17
C ASN A 356 1.22 -17.60 -40.11
N GLY A 357 1.20 -16.68 -39.14
CA GLY A 357 2.29 -15.72 -38.95
C GLY A 357 2.29 -14.50 -39.90
N VAL A 358 1.37 -14.44 -40.85
CA VAL A 358 1.26 -13.34 -41.83
C VAL A 358 0.22 -12.33 -41.36
N ASN A 359 0.60 -11.05 -41.30
CA ASN A 359 -0.32 -9.94 -41.00
C ASN A 359 -0.90 -9.34 -42.28
N THR A 360 -2.21 -9.13 -42.29
CA THR A 360 -2.93 -8.50 -43.40
C THR A 360 -3.77 -7.35 -42.84
N ILE A 361 -3.53 -6.14 -43.35
CA ILE A 361 -4.39 -4.97 -43.10
C ILE A 361 -5.44 -4.94 -44.20
N ILE A 362 -6.71 -4.97 -43.81
CA ILE A 362 -7.86 -4.94 -44.72
C ILE A 362 -8.35 -3.50 -44.87
N ASP A 363 -8.40 -2.75 -43.76
CA ASP A 363 -8.77 -1.34 -43.74
C ASP A 363 -7.60 -0.46 -43.23
N GLY A 364 -6.86 0.12 -44.18
CA GLY A 364 -5.78 1.06 -43.91
C GLY A 364 -6.24 2.44 -43.44
N SER A 365 -7.55 2.74 -43.43
CA SER A 365 -8.08 4.00 -42.88
C SER A 365 -8.17 3.98 -41.35
N SER A 366 -8.32 2.79 -40.75
CA SER A 366 -8.42 2.62 -39.29
C SER A 366 -7.10 2.32 -38.59
N ILE A 367 -6.11 1.78 -39.32
CA ILE A 367 -4.85 1.25 -38.77
C ILE A 367 -3.64 1.92 -39.43
N ILE A 368 -2.60 2.23 -38.65
CA ILE A 368 -1.28 2.67 -39.13
C ILE A 368 -0.38 1.46 -39.39
N THR A 369 -0.23 0.58 -38.39
CA THR A 369 0.65 -0.59 -38.45
C THR A 369 -0.01 -1.82 -37.84
N TYR A 370 0.37 -3.00 -38.33
CA TYR A 370 0.05 -4.29 -37.72
C TYR A 370 1.32 -5.13 -37.57
N ALA A 371 1.84 -5.25 -36.35
CA ALA A 371 3.07 -5.97 -36.03
C ALA A 371 2.80 -7.09 -35.01
N GLY A 372 3.07 -8.33 -35.42
CA GLY A 372 2.74 -9.50 -34.60
C GLY A 372 1.24 -9.53 -34.27
N ASN A 373 0.93 -9.38 -32.99
CA ASN A 373 -0.39 -9.40 -32.38
C ASN A 373 -0.94 -7.99 -32.05
N ASP A 374 -0.16 -6.93 -32.26
CA ASP A 374 -0.52 -5.55 -31.94
C ASP A 374 -0.88 -4.74 -33.20
N ILE A 375 -1.92 -3.91 -33.11
CA ILE A 375 -2.23 -2.90 -34.12
C ILE A 375 -2.07 -1.49 -33.55
N THR A 376 -1.58 -0.56 -34.36
CA THR A 376 -1.60 0.87 -34.03
C THR A 376 -2.77 1.50 -34.74
N VAL A 377 -3.74 2.03 -34.00
CA VAL A 377 -4.97 2.60 -34.56
C VAL A 377 -4.85 4.11 -34.75
N LYS A 378 -5.58 4.65 -35.72
CA LYS A 378 -5.57 6.09 -36.06
C LYS A 378 -6.94 6.76 -36.16
N SER A 379 -7.99 6.12 -35.68
CA SER A 379 -9.34 6.69 -35.66
C SER A 379 -10.10 6.33 -34.38
N PHE A 380 -11.09 7.15 -34.02
CA PHE A 380 -12.02 6.82 -32.94
C PHE A 380 -12.90 5.62 -33.32
N GLY A 381 -13.33 4.86 -32.33
CA GLY A 381 -14.24 3.74 -32.48
C GLY A 381 -14.02 2.63 -31.47
N THR A 382 -14.78 1.55 -31.64
CA THR A 382 -14.73 0.37 -30.77
C THR A 382 -13.96 -0.75 -31.46
N TYR A 383 -12.83 -1.12 -30.89
CA TYR A 383 -11.93 -2.14 -31.41
C TYR A 383 -12.03 -3.43 -30.59
N ARG A 384 -12.27 -4.55 -31.27
CA ARG A 384 -12.35 -5.88 -30.65
C ARG A 384 -11.53 -6.88 -31.44
N VAL A 385 -11.12 -7.94 -30.77
CA VAL A 385 -10.30 -9.02 -31.33
C VAL A 385 -10.83 -10.38 -30.91
N ARG A 386 -10.57 -11.38 -31.74
CA ARG A 386 -10.70 -12.79 -31.41
C ARG A 386 -9.48 -13.56 -31.92
N PHE A 387 -9.25 -14.75 -31.39
CA PHE A 387 -8.08 -15.57 -31.75
C PHE A 387 -8.45 -17.04 -31.93
N LYS A 388 -7.56 -17.80 -32.59
CA LYS A 388 -7.58 -19.26 -32.63
C LYS A 388 -6.37 -19.86 -31.93
N ARG A 389 -6.58 -20.88 -31.11
CA ARG A 389 -5.47 -21.59 -30.41
C ARG A 389 -4.70 -22.56 -31.31
N SER A 390 -5.35 -23.10 -32.35
CA SER A 390 -4.74 -23.96 -33.36
C SER A 390 -5.45 -23.78 -34.72
N ALA A 391 -4.93 -24.40 -35.77
CA ALA A 391 -5.56 -24.37 -37.11
C ALA A 391 -7.00 -24.91 -37.11
N THR A 392 -7.27 -25.92 -36.29
CA THR A 392 -8.56 -26.63 -36.22
C THR A 392 -9.42 -26.18 -35.05
N ALA A 393 -8.92 -25.33 -34.16
CA ALA A 393 -9.70 -24.79 -33.06
C ALA A 393 -10.78 -23.80 -33.56
N ASP A 394 -11.89 -23.76 -32.85
CA ASP A 394 -12.88 -22.70 -32.98
C ASP A 394 -12.25 -21.34 -32.64
N TRP A 395 -12.85 -20.29 -33.19
CA TRP A 395 -12.54 -18.93 -32.76
C TRP A 395 -12.95 -18.74 -31.30
N SER A 396 -12.14 -18.01 -30.53
CA SER A 396 -12.57 -17.45 -29.26
C SER A 396 -13.81 -16.56 -29.46
N LEU A 397 -14.51 -16.26 -28.37
CA LEU A 397 -15.43 -15.12 -28.38
C LEU A 397 -14.68 -13.86 -28.79
N TRP A 398 -15.40 -12.94 -29.43
CA TRP A 398 -14.96 -11.55 -29.53
C TRP A 398 -14.71 -10.98 -28.14
N SER A 399 -13.72 -10.10 -28.00
CA SER A 399 -13.40 -9.37 -26.76
C SER A 399 -14.68 -8.92 -26.05
N PRO A 400 -15.03 -9.51 -24.88
CA PRO A 400 -16.16 -9.04 -24.10
C PRO A 400 -16.00 -7.59 -23.64
N LYS A 401 -14.75 -7.15 -23.43
CA LYS A 401 -14.38 -5.77 -23.13
C LYS A 401 -13.53 -5.21 -24.27
N PRO A 402 -14.13 -4.60 -25.32
CA PRO A 402 -13.38 -4.03 -26.42
C PRO A 402 -12.59 -2.77 -26.00
N ALA A 403 -11.55 -2.43 -26.77
CA ALA A 403 -10.85 -1.16 -26.63
C ALA A 403 -11.67 -0.06 -27.29
N VAL A 404 -12.13 0.93 -26.51
CA VAL A 404 -12.89 2.08 -27.02
C VAL A 404 -11.96 3.28 -27.09
N ILE A 405 -11.74 3.80 -28.30
CA ILE A 405 -10.95 5.01 -28.53
C ILE A 405 -11.92 6.17 -28.82
N PHE A 406 -11.90 7.21 -28.00
CA PHE A 406 -12.95 8.25 -28.00
C PHE A 406 -12.37 9.68 -27.89
N PRO A 407 -13.14 10.72 -28.30
CA PRO A 407 -12.67 12.09 -28.22
C PRO A 407 -12.59 12.57 -26.76
N LYS A 408 -11.47 13.19 -26.40
CA LYS A 408 -11.23 13.84 -25.11
C LYS A 408 -11.88 15.23 -25.09
N THR A 409 -12.52 15.57 -23.98
CA THR A 409 -13.09 16.91 -23.74
C THR A 409 -12.00 17.92 -23.40
N PHE A 410 -12.27 19.22 -23.60
CA PHE A 410 -11.34 20.28 -23.20
C PHE A 410 -11.06 20.25 -21.68
N THR A 411 -9.81 20.47 -21.32
CA THR A 411 -9.42 20.59 -19.91
C THR A 411 -9.90 21.94 -19.37
N VAL A 412 -10.76 21.94 -18.34
CA VAL A 412 -11.19 23.16 -17.66
C VAL A 412 -10.24 23.43 -16.50
N THR A 413 -9.67 24.64 -16.45
CA THR A 413 -8.78 25.01 -15.35
C THR A 413 -9.60 25.27 -14.09
N PRO A 414 -9.27 24.64 -12.94
CA PRO A 414 -9.98 24.86 -11.69
C PRO A 414 -9.98 26.34 -11.26
N PRO A 415 -10.91 26.76 -10.38
CA PRO A 415 -10.87 28.08 -9.75
C PRO A 415 -9.53 28.32 -9.02
N ILE A 416 -9.06 29.56 -9.09
CA ILE A 416 -7.87 30.01 -8.35
C ILE A 416 -8.16 29.99 -6.84
N ALA A 417 -7.22 29.50 -6.04
CA ALA A 417 -7.31 29.47 -4.58
C ALA A 417 -6.23 30.35 -3.93
N VAL A 418 -6.56 30.96 -2.79
CA VAL A 418 -5.60 31.68 -1.94
C VAL A 418 -4.85 30.69 -1.06
N VAL A 419 -3.53 30.85 -0.95
CA VAL A 419 -2.67 29.99 -0.12
C VAL A 419 -2.66 30.50 1.32
N GLY A 420 -3.21 29.69 2.23
CA GLY A 420 -3.31 30.01 3.65
C GLY A 420 -4.30 31.14 3.95
N THR A 421 -4.30 31.61 5.20
CA THR A 421 -5.14 32.74 5.62
C THR A 421 -4.51 34.05 5.15
N ARG A 422 -5.01 34.59 4.04
CA ARG A 422 -4.56 35.85 3.46
C ARG A 422 -5.75 36.65 2.97
N SER A 423 -5.66 37.97 3.14
CA SER A 423 -6.62 38.88 2.54
C SER A 423 -6.47 38.91 1.03
N LYS A 424 -7.60 39.03 0.32
CA LYS A 424 -7.63 39.40 -1.09
C LYS A 424 -7.74 40.91 -1.33
N VAL A 425 -7.85 41.70 -0.26
CA VAL A 425 -7.97 43.16 -0.26
C VAL A 425 -6.65 43.78 0.20
N LEU A 426 -6.02 44.58 -0.66
CA LEU A 426 -4.66 45.07 -0.44
C LEU A 426 -4.55 46.60 -0.45
N PRO A 427 -3.62 47.18 0.33
CA PRO A 427 -2.74 46.50 1.30
C PRO A 427 -3.49 45.98 2.53
N GLY A 428 -2.97 44.89 3.09
CA GLY A 428 -3.42 44.36 4.39
C GLY A 428 -2.87 45.16 5.56
N GLU A 429 -3.55 45.16 6.70
CA GLU A 429 -3.04 45.77 7.95
C GLU A 429 -1.80 45.05 8.51
N ASP A 430 -1.50 43.87 7.97
CA ASP A 430 -0.29 43.09 8.23
C ASP A 430 0.91 43.50 7.35
N GLY A 431 0.75 44.53 6.52
CA GLY A 431 1.77 45.00 5.57
C GLY A 431 1.83 44.20 4.27
N SER A 432 0.90 43.25 4.05
CA SER A 432 0.83 42.46 2.82
C SER A 432 0.50 43.35 1.62
N ASN A 433 1.29 43.22 0.55
CA ASN A 433 1.10 43.92 -0.73
C ASN A 433 0.85 42.99 -1.92
N THR A 434 0.79 41.68 -1.67
CA THR A 434 0.46 40.66 -2.67
C THR A 434 -0.32 39.52 -2.02
N VAL A 435 -1.16 38.83 -2.79
CA VAL A 435 -1.89 37.62 -2.38
C VAL A 435 -1.21 36.39 -3.00
N PRO A 436 -0.80 35.39 -2.22
CA PRO A 436 -0.29 34.14 -2.78
C PRO A 436 -1.45 33.32 -3.34
N LEU A 437 -1.56 33.26 -4.66
CA LEU A 437 -2.56 32.49 -5.40
C LEU A 437 -1.99 31.13 -5.83
N SER A 438 -2.87 30.15 -6.00
CA SER A 438 -2.51 28.79 -6.39
C SER A 438 -3.55 28.12 -7.28
N ILE A 439 -3.06 27.17 -8.07
CA ILE A 439 -3.84 26.17 -8.80
C ILE A 439 -3.24 24.79 -8.47
N PRO A 440 -4.02 23.68 -8.49
CA PRO A 440 -3.51 22.36 -8.16
C PRO A 440 -2.26 21.99 -8.95
N SER A 441 -1.31 21.31 -8.29
CA SER A 441 -0.09 20.80 -8.92
C SER A 441 -0.36 19.56 -9.78
N GLY A 442 0.65 19.07 -10.51
CA GLY A 442 0.56 17.85 -11.32
C GLY A 442 0.29 18.05 -12.82
N TYR A 443 0.07 19.28 -13.27
CA TYR A 443 -0.02 19.61 -14.69
C TYR A 443 1.36 19.86 -15.31
N SER A 444 1.47 19.62 -16.62
CA SER A 444 2.71 19.79 -17.40
C SER A 444 3.12 21.26 -17.62
N GLY A 445 2.22 22.21 -17.35
CA GLY A 445 2.51 23.64 -17.42
C GLY A 445 1.41 24.51 -16.83
N TYR A 446 1.74 25.77 -16.55
CA TYR A 446 0.84 26.78 -15.98
C TYR A 446 1.05 28.12 -16.68
N GLN A 447 0.00 28.92 -16.76
CA GLN A 447 0.05 30.31 -17.21
C GLN A 447 -0.88 31.15 -16.36
N TRP A 448 -0.35 32.16 -15.69
CA TRP A 448 -1.11 33.21 -15.03
C TRP A 448 -1.17 34.41 -15.94
N VAL A 449 -2.37 34.91 -16.21
CA VAL A 449 -2.60 36.02 -17.12
C VAL A 449 -3.32 37.13 -16.36
N ARG A 450 -2.75 38.32 -16.40
CA ARG A 450 -3.42 39.53 -15.92
C ARG A 450 -4.48 39.94 -16.93
N VAL A 451 -5.69 40.20 -16.47
CA VAL A 451 -6.87 40.35 -17.35
C VAL A 451 -6.85 41.65 -18.14
N ILE A 452 -6.38 42.75 -17.55
CA ILE A 452 -6.46 44.09 -18.15
C ILE A 452 -5.68 44.23 -19.47
N ASP A 453 -4.57 43.51 -19.62
CA ASP A 453 -3.66 43.58 -20.77
C ASP A 453 -3.34 42.20 -21.38
N ASN A 454 -3.92 41.13 -20.84
CA ASN A 454 -3.67 39.74 -21.24
C ASN A 454 -2.19 39.33 -21.20
N VAL A 455 -1.37 39.95 -20.35
CA VAL A 455 0.06 39.62 -20.19
C VAL A 455 0.22 38.40 -19.28
N VAL A 456 1.08 37.46 -19.68
CA VAL A 456 1.50 36.33 -18.83
C VAL A 456 2.42 36.86 -17.73
N VAL A 457 2.02 36.70 -16.47
CA VAL A 457 2.74 37.21 -15.30
C VAL A 457 3.46 36.12 -14.50
N SER A 458 3.13 34.85 -14.73
CA SER A 458 3.81 33.70 -14.11
C SER A 458 3.53 32.42 -14.90
N THR A 459 4.43 31.45 -14.77
CA THR A 459 4.35 30.11 -15.36
C THR A 459 4.44 28.97 -14.33
N THR A 460 4.42 29.29 -13.04
CA THR A 460 4.41 28.33 -11.93
C THR A 460 2.98 28.00 -11.48
N ASN A 461 2.79 26.96 -10.66
CA ASN A 461 1.46 26.61 -10.12
C ASN A 461 0.98 27.58 -9.02
N THR A 462 1.85 28.50 -8.58
CA THR A 462 1.55 29.58 -7.64
C THR A 462 1.96 30.93 -8.22
N TYR A 463 1.35 32.02 -7.71
CA TYR A 463 1.68 33.39 -8.10
C TYR A 463 1.37 34.38 -6.97
N ASN A 464 2.33 35.21 -6.59
CA ASN A 464 2.10 36.32 -5.65
C ASN A 464 1.53 37.52 -6.41
N ALA A 465 0.21 37.66 -6.37
CA ALA A 465 -0.54 38.63 -7.16
C ALA A 465 -0.68 39.98 -6.44
N PRO A 466 -0.25 41.11 -7.02
CA PRO A 466 -0.65 42.44 -6.55
C PRO A 466 -2.13 42.73 -6.87
N VAL A 467 -2.61 43.95 -6.59
CA VAL A 467 -3.97 44.39 -6.97
C VAL A 467 -4.18 44.25 -8.49
N GLY A 468 -5.27 43.60 -8.87
CA GLY A 468 -5.67 43.36 -10.24
C GLY A 468 -6.54 42.11 -10.42
N ASP A 469 -6.99 41.91 -11.65
CA ASP A 469 -7.75 40.73 -12.05
C ASP A 469 -6.85 39.71 -12.75
N TYR A 470 -6.96 38.44 -12.34
CA TYR A 470 -6.13 37.35 -12.84
C TYR A 470 -6.98 36.16 -13.26
N LYS A 471 -6.59 35.52 -14.35
CA LYS A 471 -7.09 34.21 -14.76
C LYS A 471 -5.89 33.32 -15.03
N ALA A 472 -6.04 32.02 -14.85
CA ALA A 472 -4.94 31.12 -15.09
C ALA A 472 -5.38 29.91 -15.92
N LYS A 473 -4.40 29.27 -16.53
CA LYS A 473 -4.59 28.18 -17.50
C LYS A 473 -3.56 27.09 -17.23
N ILE A 474 -4.01 25.85 -17.13
CA ILE A 474 -3.14 24.68 -16.95
C ILE A 474 -2.86 23.98 -18.27
N VAL A 475 -1.72 23.32 -18.42
CA VAL A 475 -1.46 22.43 -19.56
C VAL A 475 -1.42 21.01 -19.03
N GLU A 476 -2.43 20.21 -19.36
CA GLU A 476 -2.43 18.79 -19.05
C GLU A 476 -1.55 18.02 -20.03
N GLN A 477 -0.83 17.02 -19.55
CA GLN A 477 -0.08 16.12 -20.42
C GLN A 477 -1.05 15.40 -21.38
N PHE A 478 -0.88 15.58 -22.68
CA PHE A 478 -1.82 15.10 -23.72
C PHE A 478 -3.24 15.70 -23.64
N GLY A 479 -3.42 16.82 -22.93
CA GLY A 479 -4.71 17.50 -22.81
C GLY A 479 -5.14 18.22 -24.09
N CYS A 480 -6.44 18.42 -24.22
CA CYS A 480 -7.03 19.19 -25.31
C CYS A 480 -7.25 20.60 -24.82
N GLY A 481 -6.60 21.55 -25.49
CA GLY A 481 -6.60 23.00 -25.22
C GLY A 481 -7.32 23.44 -23.95
N SER A 482 -6.61 23.97 -22.97
CA SER A 482 -7.26 24.34 -21.71
C SER A 482 -8.06 25.63 -21.78
N SER A 483 -9.21 25.63 -21.09
CA SER A 483 -9.95 26.86 -20.78
C SER A 483 -9.30 27.56 -19.60
N PHE A 484 -9.35 28.90 -19.59
CA PHE A 484 -8.96 29.67 -18.41
C PHE A 484 -9.86 29.36 -17.21
N SER A 485 -9.32 29.52 -16.01
CA SER A 485 -10.09 29.59 -14.77
C SER A 485 -11.09 30.75 -14.83
N PRO A 486 -12.14 30.74 -13.97
CA PRO A 486 -12.81 31.98 -13.60
C PRO A 486 -11.81 33.06 -13.20
N VAL A 487 -12.17 34.33 -13.44
CA VAL A 487 -11.36 35.47 -13.01
C VAL A 487 -11.34 35.52 -11.49
N PHE A 488 -10.16 35.74 -10.92
CA PHE A 488 -9.94 36.01 -9.51
C PHE A 488 -9.46 37.45 -9.37
N SER A 489 -10.15 38.22 -8.53
CA SER A 489 -9.86 39.63 -8.28
C SER A 489 -9.11 39.80 -6.97
N VAL A 490 -7.93 40.42 -7.05
CA VAL A 490 -7.23 41.01 -5.91
C VAL A 490 -7.57 42.49 -5.90
N VAL A 491 -8.27 42.95 -4.88
CA VAL A 491 -8.91 44.27 -4.90
C VAL A 491 -8.16 45.27 -4.04
N SER A 492 -8.24 46.54 -4.42
CA SER A 492 -7.65 47.61 -3.63
C SER A 492 -8.51 47.91 -2.41
N VAL A 493 -7.87 48.20 -1.27
CA VAL A 493 -8.53 48.77 -0.09
C VAL A 493 -9.31 50.05 -0.41
N ASN A 494 -8.89 50.77 -1.46
CA ASN A 494 -9.51 52.01 -1.94
C ASN A 494 -10.62 51.81 -2.97
N GLY A 495 -10.93 50.58 -3.35
CA GLY A 495 -12.01 50.33 -4.28
C GLY A 495 -13.38 50.66 -3.66
N SER A 496 -14.39 50.73 -4.52
CA SER A 496 -15.73 51.19 -4.18
C SER A 496 -16.75 50.26 -4.86
N PRO A 497 -17.86 49.94 -4.19
CA PRO A 497 -18.25 50.45 -2.89
C PRO A 497 -17.62 49.72 -1.69
N LYS A 498 -17.39 50.45 -0.59
CA LYS A 498 -16.77 49.91 0.64
C LYS A 498 -17.82 49.58 1.69
N PRO A 499 -17.61 48.52 2.50
CA PRO A 499 -18.42 48.32 3.69
C PRO A 499 -18.15 49.43 4.73
N ASP A 500 -19.03 49.54 5.71
CA ASP A 500 -18.81 50.42 6.87
C ASP A 500 -17.86 49.76 7.88
N ALA A 501 -17.11 50.58 8.62
CA ALA A 501 -16.18 50.09 9.64
C ALA A 501 -16.92 49.39 10.81
N ALA A 502 -16.32 48.31 11.30
CA ALA A 502 -16.74 47.66 12.54
C ALA A 502 -16.58 48.63 13.72
N LYS A 503 -17.53 48.60 14.66
CA LYS A 503 -17.55 49.51 15.81
C LYS A 503 -17.50 48.73 17.12
N ASN A 504 -17.10 49.42 18.19
CA ASN A 504 -17.11 48.89 19.55
C ASN A 504 -16.39 47.53 19.68
N LEU A 505 -15.26 47.36 18.98
CA LEU A 505 -14.46 46.16 19.18
C LEU A 505 -14.05 46.12 20.65
N SER A 506 -14.35 44.99 21.28
CA SER A 506 -14.05 44.69 22.67
C SER A 506 -13.35 43.36 22.76
N ALA A 507 -12.44 43.23 23.72
CA ALA A 507 -11.66 42.03 23.95
C ALA A 507 -11.74 41.67 25.43
N PHE A 508 -12.05 40.40 25.73
CA PHE A 508 -12.18 39.89 27.08
C PHE A 508 -11.34 38.64 27.25
N THR A 509 -10.71 38.49 28.42
CA THR A 509 -10.00 37.28 28.79
C THR A 509 -10.97 36.11 28.86
N ALA A 510 -10.85 35.15 27.95
CA ALA A 510 -11.68 33.95 27.95
C ALA A 510 -11.03 32.83 28.78
N SER A 511 -9.72 32.67 28.67
CA SER A 511 -8.95 31.72 29.47
C SER A 511 -7.48 32.13 29.61
N VAL A 512 -6.67 31.25 30.21
CA VAL A 512 -5.21 31.32 30.25
C VAL A 512 -4.55 31.28 28.87
N SER A 513 -5.26 30.88 27.81
CA SER A 513 -4.73 30.75 26.45
C SER A 513 -5.72 31.19 25.37
N SER A 514 -6.75 31.97 25.73
CA SER A 514 -7.70 32.50 24.76
C SER A 514 -8.30 33.86 25.14
N ILE A 515 -8.64 34.63 24.12
CA ILE A 515 -9.29 35.94 24.22
C ILE A 515 -10.55 35.92 23.35
N GLN A 516 -11.69 36.30 23.93
CA GLN A 516 -12.94 36.51 23.20
C GLN A 516 -12.96 37.94 22.64
N LEU A 517 -13.26 38.07 21.36
CA LEU A 517 -13.47 39.34 20.68
C LEU A 517 -14.93 39.47 20.29
N ASP A 518 -15.53 40.61 20.58
CA ASP A 518 -16.89 40.96 20.15
C ASP A 518 -16.90 42.39 19.59
N TRP A 519 -17.61 42.60 18.47
CA TRP A 519 -17.79 43.90 17.85
C TRP A 519 -19.22 44.11 17.38
N ASN A 520 -19.53 45.31 16.91
CA ASN A 520 -20.79 45.63 16.27
C ASN A 520 -20.54 45.90 14.78
N GLU A 521 -21.35 45.26 13.94
CA GLU A 521 -21.52 45.67 12.55
C GLU A 521 -22.35 46.97 12.45
N ASN A 522 -22.28 47.64 11.31
CA ASN A 522 -23.19 48.75 10.99
C ASN A 522 -24.33 48.22 10.09
N PRO A 523 -25.61 48.30 10.50
CA PRO A 523 -26.73 47.66 9.80
C PRO A 523 -27.15 48.32 8.46
N ASN A 524 -26.42 49.32 7.95
CA ASN A 524 -26.65 49.85 6.59
C ASN A 524 -26.11 48.85 5.55
N ALA A 525 -26.85 47.74 5.39
CA ALA A 525 -26.59 46.56 4.56
C ALA A 525 -26.62 46.83 3.03
N GLY A 526 -26.08 47.97 2.58
CA GLY A 526 -26.05 48.35 1.17
C GLY A 526 -24.81 47.87 0.41
N GLN A 527 -23.81 47.29 1.09
CA GLN A 527 -22.54 46.89 0.49
C GLN A 527 -22.20 45.48 0.97
N ASN A 528 -22.05 44.55 0.02
CA ASN A 528 -21.82 43.12 0.22
C ASN A 528 -20.55 42.86 1.05
N GLU A 529 -20.64 42.98 2.37
CA GLU A 529 -19.61 42.55 3.32
C GLU A 529 -19.41 41.05 3.13
N THR A 530 -18.15 40.66 2.93
CA THR A 530 -17.75 39.29 2.61
C THR A 530 -17.07 38.60 3.79
N GLY A 531 -16.85 39.34 4.88
CA GLY A 531 -16.18 38.91 6.09
C GLY A 531 -15.53 40.07 6.84
N PHE A 532 -15.06 39.75 8.04
CA PHE A 532 -14.19 40.60 8.85
C PHE A 532 -12.80 40.00 8.93
N GLU A 533 -11.80 40.81 8.58
CA GLU A 533 -10.39 40.49 8.83
C GLU A 533 -10.07 40.78 10.28
N VAL A 534 -9.59 39.77 11.00
CA VAL A 534 -9.18 39.89 12.40
C VAL A 534 -7.66 39.89 12.47
N TYR A 535 -7.12 40.96 13.02
CA TYR A 535 -5.69 41.20 13.11
C TYR A 535 -5.24 41.22 14.58
N ARG A 536 -4.04 40.72 14.85
CA ARG A 536 -3.46 40.60 16.20
C ARG A 536 -2.03 41.12 16.27
N SER A 537 -1.68 41.75 17.40
CA SER A 537 -0.34 42.19 17.76
C SER A 537 -0.07 41.92 19.25
N THR A 538 1.20 41.83 19.64
CA THR A 538 1.66 41.86 21.05
C THR A 538 2.10 43.26 21.49
N PHE A 539 2.03 44.24 20.58
CA PHE A 539 2.40 45.64 20.80
C PHE A 539 1.20 46.53 20.47
N ALA A 540 0.97 47.54 21.31
CA ALA A 540 -0.04 48.57 21.04
C ALA A 540 0.29 49.31 19.74
N GLY A 541 -0.70 49.45 18.87
CA GLY A 541 -0.55 50.07 17.56
C GLY A 541 0.09 49.18 16.48
N GLY A 542 0.35 47.90 16.75
CA GLY A 542 0.97 46.97 15.81
C GLY A 542 2.50 46.85 15.94
N PRO A 543 3.18 46.20 14.98
CA PRO A 543 2.65 45.68 13.72
C PRO A 543 1.70 44.50 13.93
N TYR A 544 0.62 44.48 13.15
CA TYR A 544 -0.38 43.42 13.24
C TYR A 544 -0.08 42.24 12.32
N GLN A 545 -0.72 41.11 12.60
CA GLN A 545 -0.74 39.91 11.76
C GLN A 545 -2.20 39.48 11.56
N LEU A 546 -2.58 39.14 10.32
CA LEU A 546 -3.89 38.57 10.03
C LEU A 546 -3.98 37.16 10.62
N ILE A 547 -4.96 36.91 11.49
CA ILE A 547 -5.16 35.60 12.11
C ILE A 547 -6.35 34.84 11.53
N THR A 548 -7.40 35.55 11.11
CA THR A 548 -8.57 34.93 10.46
C THR A 548 -9.33 35.93 9.59
N ILE A 549 -10.18 35.42 8.71
CA ILE A 549 -11.23 36.17 8.02
C ILE A 549 -12.54 35.45 8.35
N THR A 550 -13.46 36.13 9.02
CA THR A 550 -14.75 35.53 9.38
C THR A 550 -15.66 35.42 8.15
N ALA A 551 -16.70 34.61 8.26
CA ALA A 551 -17.81 34.67 7.31
C ALA A 551 -18.56 36.02 7.44
N PRO A 552 -19.39 36.39 6.45
CA PRO A 552 -20.28 37.55 6.54
C PRO A 552 -21.15 37.53 7.81
N ASP A 553 -21.46 38.72 8.34
CA ASP A 553 -22.36 38.94 9.49
C ASP A 553 -21.88 38.30 10.81
N VAL A 554 -20.65 37.78 10.86
CA VAL A 554 -20.05 37.24 12.08
C VAL A 554 -19.41 38.37 12.87
N VAL A 555 -19.93 38.63 14.07
CA VAL A 555 -19.54 39.77 14.91
C VAL A 555 -18.75 39.38 16.17
N SER A 556 -18.22 38.15 16.20
CA SER A 556 -17.44 37.64 17.34
C SER A 556 -16.38 36.63 16.89
N TYR A 557 -15.26 36.56 17.59
CA TYR A 557 -14.20 35.59 17.35
C TYR A 557 -13.46 35.21 18.64
N LEU A 558 -13.26 33.90 18.85
CA LEU A 558 -12.46 33.38 19.95
C LEU A 558 -11.03 33.10 19.44
N ASP A 559 -10.08 33.93 19.83
CA ASP A 559 -8.67 33.69 19.54
C ASP A 559 -8.08 32.72 20.56
N GLN A 560 -7.54 31.59 20.10
CA GLN A 560 -7.09 30.48 20.93
C GLN A 560 -5.59 30.23 20.78
N SER A 561 -5.05 29.34 21.62
CA SER A 561 -3.63 28.94 21.61
C SER A 561 -2.67 30.12 21.83
N LEU A 562 -3.10 31.08 22.66
CA LEU A 562 -2.32 32.23 23.05
C LEU A 562 -1.36 31.89 24.21
N ALA A 563 -0.27 32.64 24.30
CA ALA A 563 0.61 32.56 25.47
C ALA A 563 -0.11 33.11 26.70
N SER A 564 0.10 32.48 27.86
CA SER A 564 -0.47 32.92 29.13
C SER A 564 0.18 34.22 29.62
N ASN A 565 -0.53 34.96 30.47
CA ASN A 565 -0.13 36.27 30.99
C ASN A 565 0.45 37.23 29.94
N THR A 566 -0.08 37.20 28.72
CA THR A 566 0.42 37.96 27.58
C THR A 566 -0.69 38.88 27.09
N LYS A 567 -0.35 40.17 26.98
CA LYS A 567 -1.29 41.18 26.49
C LYS A 567 -1.29 41.19 24.97
N TYR A 568 -2.47 41.04 24.39
CA TYR A 568 -2.68 41.09 22.95
C TYR A 568 -3.55 42.28 22.57
N TYR A 569 -3.28 42.83 21.40
CA TYR A 569 -3.96 43.97 20.79
C TYR A 569 -4.59 43.52 19.48
N TYR A 570 -5.83 43.94 19.25
CA TYR A 570 -6.65 43.50 18.14
C TYR A 570 -7.29 44.69 17.42
N ILE A 571 -7.35 44.57 16.11
CA ILE A 571 -8.20 45.41 15.26
C ILE A 571 -9.00 44.49 14.33
N VAL A 572 -10.17 44.96 13.93
CA VAL A 572 -11.05 44.27 12.99
C VAL A 572 -11.35 45.20 11.82
N ARG A 573 -11.29 44.66 10.60
CA ARG A 573 -11.55 45.42 9.37
C ARG A 573 -12.58 44.70 8.51
N ALA A 574 -13.69 45.38 8.21
CA ALA A 574 -14.72 44.84 7.31
C ALA A 574 -14.22 44.86 5.86
N VAL A 575 -14.45 43.77 5.13
CA VAL A 575 -14.04 43.65 3.71
C VAL A 575 -15.19 43.24 2.81
N SER A 576 -15.09 43.63 1.55
CA SER A 576 -16.02 43.27 0.48
C SER A 576 -15.26 42.77 -0.75
N ASP A 577 -16.01 42.37 -1.78
CA ASP A 577 -15.46 42.11 -3.12
C ASP A 577 -14.88 43.35 -3.82
N PHE A 578 -15.06 44.57 -3.28
CA PHE A 578 -14.66 45.81 -3.94
C PHE A 578 -13.64 46.64 -3.16
N GLY A 579 -13.54 46.45 -1.84
CA GLY A 579 -12.63 47.21 -0.98
C GLY A 579 -12.82 46.89 0.49
N ALA A 580 -12.07 47.57 1.36
CA ALA A 580 -12.19 47.44 2.81
C ALA A 580 -12.63 48.76 3.45
N ALA A 581 -13.28 48.66 4.59
CA ALA A 581 -13.54 49.78 5.49
C ALA A 581 -12.26 50.26 6.18
N ASP A 582 -12.36 51.38 6.90
CA ASP A 582 -11.36 51.73 7.92
C ASP A 582 -11.38 50.68 9.04
N SER A 583 -10.23 50.50 9.70
CA SER A 583 -10.10 49.59 10.85
C SER A 583 -10.93 50.07 12.04
N SER A 584 -11.41 49.12 12.85
CA SER A 584 -12.08 49.41 14.12
C SER A 584 -11.17 50.16 15.10
N ASN A 585 -11.73 50.53 16.27
CA ASN A 585 -10.89 50.85 17.43
C ASN A 585 -9.98 49.65 17.77
N GLU A 586 -8.81 49.94 18.34
CA GLU A 586 -7.96 48.89 18.93
C GLU A 586 -8.58 48.43 20.25
N ALA A 587 -8.71 47.11 20.40
CA ALA A 587 -9.07 46.48 21.67
C ALA A 587 -7.87 45.69 22.19
N SER A 588 -7.77 45.55 23.52
CA SER A 588 -6.72 44.71 24.11
C SER A 588 -7.23 43.96 25.31
N ALA A 589 -6.71 42.76 25.51
CA ALA A 589 -6.95 41.95 26.69
C ALA A 589 -5.66 41.23 27.10
N LEU A 590 -5.56 40.90 28.38
CA LEU A 590 -4.49 40.09 28.96
C LEU A 590 -5.01 38.66 29.08
N THR A 591 -4.32 37.67 28.53
CA THR A 591 -4.66 36.26 28.81
C THR A 591 -4.52 35.96 30.31
N GLY A 592 -5.29 34.98 30.81
CA GLY A 592 -5.21 34.61 32.22
C GLY A 592 -3.81 34.18 32.64
N GLU A 593 -3.48 34.36 33.92
CA GLU A 593 -2.28 33.79 34.51
C GLU A 593 -2.43 32.29 34.70
N ASP A 594 -1.39 31.55 34.35
CA ASP A 594 -1.36 30.11 34.59
C ASP A 594 -0.98 29.84 36.06
N ILE A 595 -1.93 29.33 36.84
CA ILE A 595 -1.75 29.04 38.27
C ILE A 595 -1.82 27.54 38.57
N VAL A 596 -2.05 26.72 37.55
CA VAL A 596 -2.22 25.29 37.70
C VAL A 596 -0.85 24.66 37.50
N ALA A 597 -0.38 23.93 38.51
CA ALA A 597 0.88 23.23 38.40
C ALA A 597 0.73 21.97 37.52
N PRO A 598 1.81 21.56 36.81
CA PRO A 598 1.82 20.30 36.08
C PRO A 598 1.52 19.09 36.97
N SER A 599 1.04 18.01 36.36
CA SER A 599 0.95 16.72 37.04
C SER A 599 2.33 16.23 37.49
N ALA A 600 2.40 15.38 38.53
CA ALA A 600 3.66 14.73 38.87
C ALA A 600 4.13 13.84 37.70
N PRO A 601 5.44 13.85 37.36
CA PRO A 601 6.00 12.84 36.46
C PRO A 601 5.77 11.44 37.05
N SER A 602 5.47 10.46 36.20
CA SER A 602 5.17 9.09 36.65
C SER A 602 6.15 8.07 36.07
N GLY A 603 6.19 6.86 36.65
CA GLY A 603 7.06 5.79 36.16
C GLY A 603 8.55 6.15 36.16
N LEU A 604 9.01 6.95 37.13
CA LEU A 604 10.44 7.20 37.31
C LEU A 604 11.11 5.85 37.58
N THR A 605 12.13 5.55 36.80
CA THR A 605 12.92 4.31 36.88
C THR A 605 14.40 4.62 36.74
N VAL A 606 15.22 3.79 37.38
CA VAL A 606 16.67 3.77 37.16
C VAL A 606 16.92 2.88 35.95
N THR A 607 17.43 3.46 34.87
CA THR A 607 17.78 2.72 33.66
C THR A 607 19.21 2.19 33.72
N CYS A 608 20.08 2.84 34.50
CA CYS A 608 21.42 2.34 34.79
C CYS A 608 22.00 2.90 36.09
N ALA A 609 22.86 2.13 36.76
CA ALA A 609 23.77 2.59 37.81
C ALA A 609 25.18 2.01 37.57
N SER A 610 26.19 2.87 37.52
CA SER A 610 27.60 2.49 37.35
C SER A 610 28.42 2.92 38.57
N ARG A 611 29.74 3.01 38.43
CA ARG A 611 30.63 3.38 39.53
C ARG A 611 30.40 4.79 40.06
N THR A 612 30.15 5.74 39.18
CA THR A 612 30.00 7.16 39.53
C THR A 612 28.86 7.83 38.78
N ASN A 613 27.95 7.06 38.16
CA ASN A 613 26.82 7.59 37.40
C ASN A 613 25.54 6.80 37.66
N VAL A 614 24.41 7.49 37.62
CA VAL A 614 23.06 6.89 37.57
C VAL A 614 22.27 7.55 36.44
N SER A 615 21.62 6.74 35.60
CA SER A 615 20.72 7.21 34.55
C SER A 615 19.26 6.94 34.91
N LEU A 616 18.40 7.92 34.64
CA LEU A 616 16.99 7.94 34.98
C LEU A 616 16.13 8.13 33.74
N GLN A 617 14.93 7.54 33.75
CA GLN A 617 13.88 7.77 32.77
C GLN A 617 12.51 7.83 33.46
N TRP A 618 11.61 8.66 32.95
CA TRP A 618 10.24 8.78 33.46
C TRP A 618 9.24 9.06 32.32
N THR A 619 7.95 8.94 32.64
CA THR A 619 6.84 9.33 31.77
C THR A 619 6.55 10.82 31.93
N ALA A 620 6.29 11.50 30.82
CA ALA A 620 6.03 12.94 30.79
C ALA A 620 4.83 13.33 31.67
N ALA A 621 4.95 14.48 32.33
CA ALA A 621 3.82 15.14 32.98
C ALA A 621 2.93 15.85 31.96
N THR A 622 1.71 16.17 32.36
CA THR A 622 0.75 16.98 31.58
C THR A 622 0.37 18.24 32.34
N ASP A 623 0.00 19.28 31.59
CA ASP A 623 -0.35 20.59 32.10
C ASP A 623 -1.39 21.27 31.18
N ASN A 624 -2.16 22.23 31.67
CA ASN A 624 -3.20 22.96 30.92
C ASN A 624 -2.63 23.92 29.85
N ILE A 625 -1.42 24.42 30.03
CA ILE A 625 -0.70 25.21 29.00
C ILE A 625 0.47 24.39 28.43
N GLY A 626 1.26 23.76 29.30
CA GLY A 626 2.36 22.90 28.89
C GLY A 626 3.50 22.82 29.90
N VAL A 627 4.24 21.71 29.86
CA VAL A 627 5.40 21.48 30.74
C VAL A 627 6.66 22.06 30.09
N ALA A 628 7.37 22.92 30.80
CA ALA A 628 8.59 23.56 30.31
C ALA A 628 9.87 22.79 30.68
N ALA A 629 9.94 22.21 31.88
CA ALA A 629 11.13 21.51 32.36
C ALA A 629 10.83 20.48 33.47
N TYR A 630 11.84 19.68 33.78
CA TYR A 630 11.87 18.70 34.87
C TYR A 630 13.04 18.99 35.81
N ASP A 631 12.75 19.13 37.11
CA ASP A 631 13.72 19.33 38.18
C ASP A 631 14.03 17.99 38.85
N ILE A 632 15.31 17.62 38.91
CA ILE A 632 15.78 16.34 39.42
C ILE A 632 16.38 16.53 40.82
N TYR A 633 15.90 15.71 41.75
CA TYR A 633 16.29 15.74 43.15
C TYR A 633 17.15 14.52 43.49
N ILE A 634 18.29 14.76 44.16
CA ILE A 634 19.20 13.72 44.67
C ILE A 634 19.21 13.83 46.19
N ASN A 635 18.85 12.75 46.88
CA ASN A 635 18.78 12.71 48.35
C ASN A 635 17.93 13.86 48.94
N GLY A 636 16.84 14.21 48.24
CA GLY A 636 15.91 15.28 48.65
C GLY A 636 16.29 16.70 48.22
N SER A 637 17.49 16.92 47.65
CA SER A 637 17.95 18.23 47.20
C SER A 637 17.84 18.37 45.69
N LYS A 638 17.30 19.49 45.17
CA LYS A 638 17.30 19.78 43.74
C LYS A 638 18.73 19.94 43.26
N SER A 639 19.15 19.14 42.27
CA SER A 639 20.51 19.17 41.74
C SER A 639 20.57 19.53 40.26
N TYR A 640 19.57 19.16 39.47
CA TYR A 640 19.57 19.38 38.01
C TYR A 640 18.20 19.82 37.48
N THR A 641 18.20 20.36 36.27
CA THR A 641 17.01 20.67 35.47
C THR A 641 17.24 20.20 34.04
N THR A 642 16.22 19.62 33.39
CA THR A 642 16.25 19.18 31.98
C THR A 642 14.91 19.40 31.30
N THR A 643 14.86 19.52 29.99
CA THR A 643 13.61 19.53 29.20
C THR A 643 13.21 18.13 28.71
N LYS A 644 14.10 17.15 28.86
CA LYS A 644 13.90 15.76 28.42
C LYS A 644 13.26 14.91 29.52
N THR A 645 12.70 13.76 29.16
CA THR A 645 12.13 12.77 30.10
C THR A 645 13.13 11.69 30.54
N TYR A 646 14.42 11.99 30.40
CA TYR A 646 15.53 11.16 30.83
C TYR A 646 16.72 12.03 31.22
N PHE A 647 17.59 11.53 32.11
CA PHE A 647 18.78 12.27 32.54
C PHE A 647 19.86 11.34 33.11
N ALA A 648 21.12 11.66 32.84
CA ALA A 648 22.28 10.96 33.38
C ALA A 648 22.98 11.82 34.44
N ILE A 649 22.99 11.35 35.69
CA ILE A 649 23.67 11.96 36.81
C ILE A 649 25.10 11.43 36.86
N ASN A 650 26.09 12.31 36.90
CA ASN A 650 27.51 12.00 36.96
C ASN A 650 28.13 12.36 38.33
N ASP A 651 29.40 12.01 38.51
CA ASP A 651 30.22 12.38 39.67
C ASP A 651 29.69 11.90 41.04
N LEU A 652 28.93 10.80 41.05
CA LEU A 652 28.46 10.16 42.26
C LEU A 652 29.60 9.40 42.96
N THR A 653 29.59 9.36 44.28
CA THR A 653 30.49 8.50 45.07
C THR A 653 30.16 7.02 44.81
N ALA A 654 31.18 6.19 44.59
CA ALA A 654 31.03 4.75 44.39
C ALA A 654 30.62 4.02 45.67
N LEU A 655 29.90 2.90 45.54
CA LEU A 655 29.39 2.10 46.66
C LEU A 655 28.50 2.89 47.63
N ALA A 656 27.74 3.83 47.10
CA ALA A 656 26.82 4.65 47.87
C ALA A 656 25.38 4.50 47.34
N THR A 657 24.43 4.60 48.27
CA THR A 657 23.01 4.58 47.95
C THR A 657 22.52 6.01 47.74
N TYR A 658 21.82 6.23 46.63
CA TYR A 658 21.16 7.50 46.31
C TYR A 658 19.67 7.28 46.11
N THR A 659 18.91 8.30 46.48
CA THR A 659 17.49 8.37 46.16
C THR A 659 17.23 9.48 45.16
N PHE A 660 16.36 9.21 44.19
CA PHE A 660 16.02 10.14 43.11
C PHE A 660 14.51 10.35 43.03
N ALA A 661 14.13 11.58 42.75
CA ALA A 661 12.76 11.98 42.43
C ALA A 661 12.78 13.15 41.44
N VAL A 662 11.69 13.35 40.71
CA VAL A 662 11.59 14.39 39.68
C VAL A 662 10.31 15.19 39.88
N LYS A 663 10.39 16.51 39.71
CA LYS A 663 9.22 17.40 39.55
C LYS A 663 9.13 17.91 38.12
N ALA A 664 7.93 18.10 37.60
CA ALA A 664 7.69 18.90 36.42
C ALA A 664 7.49 20.37 36.82
N ARG A 665 7.81 21.28 35.90
CA ARG A 665 7.64 22.72 36.02
C ARG A 665 7.17 23.30 34.70
N ASP A 666 6.18 24.17 34.75
CA ASP A 666 5.67 24.90 33.57
C ASP A 666 6.53 26.14 33.24
N ALA A 667 6.09 26.93 32.26
CA ALA A 667 6.83 28.10 31.79
C ALA A 667 6.79 29.29 32.77
N VAL A 668 5.78 29.36 33.64
CA VAL A 668 5.61 30.45 34.62
C VAL A 668 6.20 30.11 36.00
N GLY A 669 6.57 28.85 36.20
CA GLY A 669 7.30 28.37 37.37
C GLY A 669 6.49 27.51 38.34
N ASN A 670 5.21 27.18 38.05
CA ASN A 670 4.45 26.27 38.92
C ASN A 670 5.09 24.88 38.89
N GLN A 671 5.18 24.24 40.05
CA GLN A 671 5.86 22.96 40.22
C GLN A 671 4.90 21.86 40.63
N SER A 672 5.05 20.69 40.02
CA SER A 672 4.29 19.50 40.38
C SER A 672 4.65 18.98 41.79
N GLN A 673 3.86 18.01 42.26
CA GLN A 673 4.32 17.07 43.29
C GLN A 673 5.51 16.24 42.78
N LEU A 674 6.29 15.65 43.69
CA LEU A 674 7.37 14.73 43.33
C LEU A 674 6.80 13.47 42.65
N SER A 675 7.56 12.92 41.72
CA SER A 675 7.34 11.57 41.18
C SER A 675 7.43 10.49 42.27
N ASN A 676 7.20 9.23 41.90
CA ASN A 676 7.69 8.12 42.71
C ASN A 676 9.20 8.26 42.96
N GLN A 677 9.66 7.90 44.15
CA GLN A 677 11.07 7.87 44.50
C GLN A 677 11.69 6.55 44.03
N VAL A 678 12.89 6.62 43.45
CA VAL A 678 13.68 5.43 43.11
C VAL A 678 14.99 5.43 43.86
N VAL A 679 15.48 4.23 44.18
CA VAL A 679 16.76 4.03 44.86
C VAL A 679 17.74 3.41 43.87
N ALA A 680 18.94 3.97 43.78
CA ALA A 680 20.04 3.36 43.04
C ALA A 680 21.27 3.22 43.93
N ASN A 681 22.02 2.14 43.74
CA ASN A 681 23.31 1.94 44.38
C ASN A 681 24.39 2.07 43.32
N THR A 682 25.33 2.98 43.51
CA THR A 682 26.53 3.00 42.68
C THR A 682 27.37 1.76 43.00
N VAL A 683 27.93 1.13 41.97
CA VAL A 683 28.64 -0.16 42.09
C VAL A 683 30.16 0.04 42.12
N MET A 684 30.94 -0.96 42.48
CA MET A 684 32.41 -0.84 42.42
C MET A 684 32.92 -0.85 40.97
N GLN A 685 32.28 -1.64 40.11
CA GLN A 685 32.60 -1.85 38.70
C GLN A 685 31.32 -2.14 37.92
N GLY A 686 31.24 -1.68 36.67
CA GLY A 686 30.13 -1.98 35.75
C GLY A 686 29.90 -0.88 34.71
N VAL A 687 29.42 -1.27 33.53
CA VAL A 687 29.03 -0.41 32.41
C VAL A 687 27.57 -0.63 32.08
N CYS A 688 26.86 0.43 31.71
CA CYS A 688 25.49 0.34 31.22
C CYS A 688 25.52 -0.33 29.85
N TYR A 689 24.57 -1.22 29.56
CA TYR A 689 24.37 -1.71 28.20
C TYR A 689 22.92 -1.56 27.77
N GLN A 690 22.74 -1.31 26.48
CA GLN A 690 21.48 -1.43 25.77
C GLN A 690 21.63 -2.49 24.68
N TYR A 691 20.65 -3.37 24.51
CA TYR A 691 20.64 -4.45 23.53
C TYR A 691 19.54 -4.21 22.50
N TYR A 692 19.90 -4.33 21.22
CA TYR A 692 19.05 -4.09 20.07
C TYR A 692 19.01 -5.32 19.16
N LEU A 693 17.83 -5.62 18.63
CA LEU A 693 17.66 -6.60 17.55
C LEU A 693 17.34 -5.86 16.26
N ASN A 694 18.00 -6.27 15.17
CA ASN A 694 17.82 -5.77 13.83
C ASN A 694 18.00 -4.24 13.67
N PRO A 695 19.12 -3.64 14.14
CA PRO A 695 19.38 -2.25 13.83
C PRO A 695 19.52 -2.06 12.29
N PRO A 696 19.04 -0.94 11.74
CA PRO A 696 19.13 -0.65 10.31
C PRO A 696 20.58 -0.45 9.88
N ASN A 697 20.96 -1.07 8.76
CA ASN A 697 22.27 -0.95 8.10
C ASN A 697 23.49 -1.27 8.99
N LEU A 698 24.01 -2.50 8.95
CA LEU A 698 25.25 -2.88 9.64
C LEU A 698 26.54 -2.37 8.97
N ALA A 699 26.45 -1.75 7.77
CA ALA A 699 27.63 -1.22 7.08
C ALA A 699 28.11 0.13 7.64
N GLU A 700 27.27 0.79 8.43
CA GLU A 700 27.53 2.05 9.14
C GLU A 700 27.05 1.91 10.59
N LEU A 701 27.57 2.72 11.52
CA LEU A 701 27.09 2.68 12.91
C LEU A 701 25.63 3.18 12.94
N PRO A 702 24.66 2.38 13.46
CA PRO A 702 23.28 2.83 13.58
C PRO A 702 23.17 4.06 14.48
N ASP A 703 22.27 4.99 14.15
CA ASP A 703 21.86 6.02 15.10
C ASP A 703 21.03 5.38 16.21
N TYR A 704 21.71 4.92 17.26
CA TYR A 704 21.06 4.27 18.40
C TYR A 704 20.07 5.19 19.14
N ASN A 705 20.12 6.52 18.95
CA ASN A 705 19.12 7.43 19.49
C ASN A 705 17.75 7.31 18.80
N ALA A 706 17.72 6.80 17.57
CA ALA A 706 16.51 6.55 16.79
C ALA A 706 15.95 5.13 17.00
N LEU A 707 16.64 4.28 17.79
CA LEU A 707 16.28 2.88 18.02
C LEU A 707 15.69 2.66 19.40
N PHE A 708 14.78 1.68 19.50
CA PHE A 708 14.24 1.25 20.79
C PHE A 708 14.97 -0.02 21.26
N PRO A 709 15.67 0.01 22.41
CA PRO A 709 16.36 -1.16 22.92
C PRO A 709 15.37 -2.19 23.45
N ILE A 710 15.65 -3.46 23.21
CA ILE A 710 14.82 -4.58 23.69
C ILE A 710 15.22 -5.06 25.08
N ALA A 711 16.44 -4.75 25.52
CA ALA A 711 16.89 -4.95 26.89
C ALA A 711 17.89 -3.87 27.31
N ARG A 712 17.91 -3.57 28.61
CA ARG A 712 18.88 -2.67 29.25
C ARG A 712 19.38 -3.31 30.53
N GLY A 713 20.62 -3.06 30.90
CA GLY A 713 21.17 -3.60 32.14
C GLY A 713 22.56 -3.06 32.47
N ILE A 714 23.16 -3.68 33.49
CA ILE A 714 24.53 -3.40 33.92
C ILE A 714 25.36 -4.64 33.63
N ALA A 715 26.48 -4.48 32.93
CA ALA A 715 27.46 -5.53 32.73
C ALA A 715 28.71 -5.22 33.57
N PRO A 716 29.36 -6.21 34.21
CA PRO A 716 30.56 -5.98 35.00
C PRO A 716 31.74 -5.46 34.17
N ALA A 717 31.72 -5.68 32.86
CA ALA A 717 32.66 -5.15 31.86
C ALA A 717 31.96 -5.05 30.49
N VAL A 718 32.59 -4.41 29.51
CA VAL A 718 32.16 -4.47 28.09
C VAL A 718 32.38 -5.90 27.61
N ALA A 719 31.33 -6.71 27.64
CA ALA A 719 31.37 -8.12 27.26
C ALA A 719 30.08 -8.51 26.51
N PHE A 720 30.24 -9.32 25.46
CA PHE A 720 29.13 -9.90 24.71
C PHE A 720 28.53 -11.07 25.49
N THR A 721 27.85 -10.79 26.60
CA THR A 721 27.17 -11.81 27.40
C THR A 721 25.66 -11.65 27.21
N ALA A 722 25.08 -12.55 26.39
CA ALA A 722 23.64 -12.82 26.19
C ALA A 722 22.92 -12.21 24.96
N GLY A 723 23.27 -12.69 23.76
CA GLY A 723 22.29 -13.11 22.74
C GLY A 723 22.56 -14.58 22.46
N GLY A 724 21.59 -15.47 22.61
CA GLY A 724 21.80 -16.91 22.43
C GLY A 724 22.49 -17.25 21.10
N ALA A 725 23.20 -18.37 21.04
CA ALA A 725 23.77 -18.86 19.78
C ALA A 725 22.69 -18.87 18.68
N GLY A 726 22.91 -18.14 17.58
CA GLY A 726 22.01 -18.12 16.42
C GLY A 726 21.19 -16.84 16.19
N VAL A 727 21.54 -15.71 16.80
CA VAL A 727 20.93 -14.40 16.48
C VAL A 727 21.90 -13.58 15.61
N ASP A 728 21.56 -13.41 14.33
CA ASP A 728 22.25 -12.49 13.43
C ASP A 728 21.64 -11.08 13.54
N ASN A 729 22.42 -10.04 13.24
CA ASN A 729 21.98 -8.63 13.19
C ASN A 729 21.49 -8.08 14.55
N PHE A 730 22.39 -8.01 15.54
CA PHE A 730 22.14 -7.40 16.84
C PHE A 730 23.13 -6.27 17.13
N GLY A 731 22.77 -5.37 18.03
CA GLY A 731 23.63 -4.28 18.49
C GLY A 731 23.70 -4.22 19.99
N TYR A 732 24.89 -3.94 20.53
CA TYR A 732 25.06 -3.51 21.91
C TYR A 732 25.58 -2.09 21.92
N LEU A 733 24.95 -1.24 22.71
CA LEU A 733 25.48 0.08 23.06
C LEU A 733 25.90 0.05 24.52
N TRP A 734 27.20 0.20 24.79
CA TRP A 734 27.69 0.41 26.14
C TRP A 734 27.96 1.89 26.38
N GLU A 735 27.41 2.42 27.46
CA GLU A 735 27.57 3.82 27.84
C GLU A 735 28.28 3.89 29.20
N GLY A 736 29.31 4.72 29.26
CA GLY A 736 30.14 4.88 30.44
C GLY A 736 31.15 6.01 30.25
N TYR A 737 31.90 6.29 31.31
CA TYR A 737 32.91 7.35 31.32
C TYR A 737 34.27 6.77 31.71
N VAL A 738 35.33 7.30 31.10
CA VAL A 738 36.71 6.98 31.47
C VAL A 738 37.22 8.08 32.40
N ASN A 739 37.59 7.71 33.62
CA ASN A 739 38.16 8.65 34.57
C ASN A 739 39.68 8.77 34.35
N ILE A 740 40.10 9.85 33.68
CA ILE A 740 41.51 10.18 33.46
C ILE A 740 42.03 10.96 34.66
N LYS A 741 42.78 10.29 35.54
CA LYS A 741 43.28 10.87 36.80
C LYS A 741 44.63 11.58 36.69
N VAL A 742 45.34 11.42 35.58
CA VAL A 742 46.68 11.97 35.36
C VAL A 742 46.73 12.58 33.97
N ALA A 743 47.33 13.76 33.82
CA ALA A 743 47.53 14.37 32.51
C ALA A 743 48.47 13.50 31.65
N GLY A 744 48.08 13.20 30.41
CA GLY A 744 48.85 12.35 29.51
C GLY A 744 48.09 12.03 28.23
N ASN A 745 48.75 11.31 27.31
CA ASN A 745 48.14 10.81 26.08
C ASN A 745 47.60 9.40 26.32
N TYR A 746 46.30 9.22 26.13
CA TYR A 746 45.61 7.94 26.27
C TYR A 746 45.14 7.47 24.91
N ARG A 747 45.38 6.19 24.59
CA ARG A 747 44.92 5.56 23.34
C ARG A 747 43.86 4.52 23.67
N PHE A 748 42.66 4.70 23.13
CA PHE A 748 41.59 3.71 23.18
C PHE A 748 41.66 2.82 21.95
N GLN A 749 41.43 1.52 22.13
CA GLN A 749 41.42 0.53 21.06
C GLN A 749 40.29 -0.46 21.33
N THR A 750 39.62 -0.89 20.26
CA THR A 750 38.74 -2.06 20.25
C THR A 750 39.32 -3.07 19.27
N CYS A 751 39.13 -4.37 19.52
CA CYS A 751 39.45 -5.42 18.56
C CYS A 751 38.14 -5.81 17.85
N SER A 752 37.97 -5.35 16.62
CA SER A 752 36.87 -5.75 15.74
C SER A 752 37.41 -6.65 14.62
N ASP A 753 36.62 -7.62 14.17
CA ASP A 753 36.94 -8.48 13.03
C ASP A 753 36.90 -7.73 11.69
N ASP A 754 36.23 -6.58 11.63
CA ASP A 754 36.18 -5.67 10.46
C ASP A 754 37.19 -4.49 10.52
N GLY A 755 37.95 -4.37 11.62
CA GLY A 755 38.99 -3.35 11.79
C GLY A 755 38.49 -1.91 11.96
N ARG A 756 37.19 -1.66 12.19
CA ARG A 756 36.62 -0.31 12.35
C ARG A 756 36.36 0.04 13.82
N LEU A 757 36.59 1.31 14.14
CA LEU A 757 36.31 1.90 15.46
C LEU A 757 35.32 3.04 15.27
N TYR A 758 34.17 2.96 15.93
CA TYR A 758 33.22 4.07 16.04
C TYR A 758 33.16 4.45 17.53
N ILE A 759 33.69 5.63 17.88
CA ILE A 759 33.60 6.24 19.22
C ILE A 759 32.50 7.29 19.18
#